data_AF-A0A8C5JSR4-F1
#
_entry.id   AF-A0A8C5JSR4-F1
#
_cell.length_a   1.000
_cell.length_b   1.000
_cell.length_c   1.000
_cell.angle_alpha   90.00
_cell.angle_beta   90.00
_cell.angle_gamma   90.00
#
_symmetry.space_group_name_H-M   'P 1'
#
loop_
_entity.id
_entity.type
_entity.pdbx_description
1 polymer ?
#
loop_
_entity_poly.entity_id
_entity_poly.type
_entity_poly.pdbx_seq_one_letter_code
_entity_poly.pdbx_strand_id
1 'polypeptide(L)'
;GSGPGRGLAGRWLRRGQPCLSLHTLPPSELQWRLLLLLASLLPSAWPASPLPREEEIVFPEKLNGSILPGSGAPARLLYRLPAFGETLLLELEQDPGVQVEGLTVQYLGQSPELLGGAEPGTYLTGTINGDPESVASLHWDGGALLGVLQYRGAELHLQPLEGGTLNSAGGPGAHILRRKSPASGQGPMCNVKAPPGSPSPSPRRAKRFASLSRFVETLVVADDKMAAFHGAGLKRYLLTVMAAAAKAFKHPSIRNPVSLVVTRLVILGSGEEGPQVGPSAAQTLRSFCAWQRSLNTPEDSDPNHFDTAILFTRQDLCGVSTCDTLGMADVGTVCDPARSCAIVEDDGLQSAFTAAHELGHVFHMLHDNSKSCGSLNGQGSTSRHVMAPVMAHVDPEEPWSPCSAHFITEFLDNGYGHCLLDKPEAPLHLPATFPGKDYDADRQCQLTFGPDSHHCPQLPPPCAALWCSGHLNGHAMCQTKHSPWADGTPCGPTQACMGGRCLHVDQLKDFNVPQAGGWGPWGPWGHCSRSCGGGVQFSSRDCTRPVPRNGGKYCEGRRTRFRSCNTDNCPTGSALTFREEQCAAYNHRTDLFKSFPGPMDWVPRYTGVAARDQCKLTCQARALGYYYVLEPRVVDGTPCSPDSSSVCVQGRCIHAGCDHVIGSKKKFDKCMVCGGDGSGCSKQSGSFKKFRYGYNNVVTIPAGATHILVRQQGSPSLKSIYLALKLQDGSYALNGEYTLTPSPTDVALPGAVSLRYSGATAASETLSGHGPLAQPLTLQVLVAGNPQNARLRYSFFVPRPAPSTPRPPPQDWLHRRAQILEILRRRSWAGRK
;
A
#
# COMPACT_ATOMS: atom_id res chain seq x y z
N GLY A 1 0.62 33.53 -56.31
CA GLY A 1 0.85 34.89 -56.85
C GLY A 1 0.80 35.91 -55.73
N SER A 2 1.20 37.16 -56.01
CA SER A 2 0.87 38.39 -55.25
C SER A 2 0.97 38.39 -53.70
N GLY A 3 2.12 38.84 -53.18
CA GLY A 3 2.18 39.85 -52.09
C GLY A 3 2.48 41.23 -52.70
N PRO A 4 3.09 42.24 -52.01
CA PRO A 4 3.48 42.40 -50.58
C PRO A 4 2.54 43.43 -49.86
N GLY A 5 2.80 44.02 -48.67
CA GLY A 5 3.85 43.85 -47.65
C GLY A 5 4.70 45.12 -47.35
N ARG A 6 5.25 45.22 -46.12
CA ARG A 6 5.98 46.36 -45.44
C ARG A 6 5.07 47.39 -44.72
N GLY A 7 5.46 47.98 -43.58
CA GLY A 7 6.61 47.69 -42.68
C GLY A 7 6.96 48.85 -41.71
N LEU A 8 7.80 48.56 -40.69
CA LEU A 8 8.43 49.50 -39.73
C LEU A 8 7.47 50.23 -38.74
N ALA A 9 7.92 50.88 -37.65
CA ALA A 9 8.92 50.54 -36.61
C ALA A 9 8.79 51.55 -35.44
N GLY A 10 8.89 51.14 -34.16
CA GLY A 10 8.90 52.09 -33.04
C GLY A 10 8.99 51.47 -31.63
N ARG A 11 9.93 51.97 -30.80
CA ARG A 11 9.99 51.77 -29.33
C ARG A 11 9.24 52.93 -28.65
N TRP A 12 8.69 52.81 -27.43
CA TRP A 12 9.41 53.00 -26.16
C TRP A 12 8.51 52.69 -24.93
N LEU A 13 9.12 52.63 -23.74
CA LEU A 13 8.48 52.28 -22.47
C LEU A 13 7.73 53.46 -21.80
N ARG A 14 6.77 53.16 -20.91
CA ARG A 14 6.81 53.62 -19.50
C ARG A 14 5.89 52.82 -18.56
N ARG A 15 6.08 53.01 -17.24
CA ARG A 15 5.38 52.34 -16.13
C ARG A 15 4.26 53.22 -15.54
N GLY A 16 3.21 52.59 -15.00
CA GLY A 16 2.94 52.66 -13.55
C GLY A 16 1.71 53.42 -13.04
N GLN A 17 0.83 52.68 -12.33
CA GLN A 17 -0.06 53.13 -11.23
C GLN A 17 -1.13 54.21 -11.56
N PRO A 18 -2.05 54.56 -10.61
CA PRO A 18 -2.27 54.07 -9.24
C PRO A 18 -3.69 53.48 -8.98
N CYS A 19 -3.95 53.11 -7.72
CA CYS A 19 -5.28 52.81 -7.18
C CYS A 19 -6.00 54.08 -6.69
N LEU A 20 -7.32 54.03 -6.53
CA LEU A 20 -8.08 54.92 -5.63
C LEU A 20 -9.37 54.24 -5.15
N SER A 21 -9.82 54.60 -3.94
CA SER A 21 -11.00 54.02 -3.26
C SER A 21 -12.14 55.03 -3.18
N LEU A 22 -13.40 54.59 -3.04
CA LEU A 22 -14.53 55.46 -2.66
C LEU A 22 -15.68 54.68 -1.99
N HIS A 23 -16.64 55.41 -1.40
CA HIS A 23 -17.51 54.95 -0.32
C HIS A 23 -18.90 54.41 -0.72
N THR A 24 -19.55 53.81 0.27
CA THR A 24 -20.89 53.19 0.30
C THR A 24 -22.06 54.18 0.34
N LEU A 25 -23.20 53.80 -0.25
CA LEU A 25 -24.54 54.36 -0.01
C LEU A 25 -25.59 53.22 0.07
N PRO A 26 -26.68 53.35 0.85
CA PRO A 26 -27.69 52.31 1.03
C PRO A 26 -28.90 52.41 0.06
N PRO A 27 -29.61 51.30 -0.22
CA PRO A 27 -30.90 51.29 -0.93
C PRO A 27 -32.09 51.63 0.01
N SER A 28 -33.30 51.75 -0.55
CA SER A 28 -34.44 52.47 0.04
C SER A 28 -35.69 51.63 0.40
N GLU A 29 -36.60 52.27 1.15
CA GLU A 29 -37.88 51.84 1.76
C GLU A 29 -38.93 51.10 0.88
N LEU A 30 -38.60 50.61 -0.31
CA LEU A 30 -39.60 50.02 -1.22
C LEU A 30 -39.78 48.50 -1.08
N GLN A 31 -38.82 47.77 -0.54
CA GLN A 31 -38.90 46.30 -0.46
C GLN A 31 -39.74 45.77 0.72
N TRP A 32 -39.86 46.51 1.83
CA TRP A 32 -40.54 45.98 3.03
C TRP A 32 -42.07 45.93 2.88
N ARG A 33 -42.66 46.73 1.98
CA ARG A 33 -44.13 46.82 1.82
C ARG A 33 -44.74 45.67 1.02
N LEU A 34 -43.94 44.83 0.36
CA LEU A 34 -44.46 43.71 -0.45
C LEU A 34 -44.69 42.41 0.34
N LEU A 35 -44.05 42.26 1.50
CA LEU A 35 -44.12 41.03 2.32
C LEU A 35 -45.33 40.98 3.28
N LEU A 36 -46.02 42.11 3.50
CA LEU A 36 -47.13 42.23 4.45
C LEU A 36 -48.53 41.98 3.83
N LEU A 37 -48.62 41.64 2.54
CA LEU A 37 -49.89 41.52 1.79
C LEU A 37 -50.30 40.09 1.39
N LEU A 38 -49.59 39.06 1.87
CA LEU A 38 -49.90 37.65 1.59
C LEU A 38 -50.25 36.81 2.83
N ALA A 39 -50.29 37.42 4.02
CA ALA A 39 -50.50 36.72 5.30
C ALA A 39 -51.98 36.69 5.77
N SER A 40 -52.95 36.67 4.84
CA SER A 40 -54.36 36.89 5.18
C SER A 40 -55.37 36.07 4.34
N LEU A 41 -55.18 34.75 4.26
CA LEU A 41 -56.20 33.81 3.76
C LEU A 41 -56.14 32.46 4.50
N LEU A 42 -57.30 31.83 4.67
CA LEU A 42 -57.58 30.48 5.21
C LEU A 42 -57.57 30.32 6.77
N PRO A 43 -58.34 29.35 7.34
CA PRO A 43 -59.26 29.70 8.43
C PRO A 43 -59.09 28.95 9.77
N SER A 44 -60.08 29.16 10.66
CA SER A 44 -60.22 28.67 12.03
C SER A 44 -60.09 27.15 12.24
N ALA A 45 -59.43 26.77 13.33
CA ALA A 45 -59.30 25.40 13.82
C ALA A 45 -60.59 24.87 14.51
N TRP A 46 -60.67 23.54 14.64
CA TRP A 46 -61.54 22.76 15.54
C TRP A 46 -60.69 21.58 16.14
N PRO A 47 -61.17 20.84 17.16
CA PRO A 47 -60.30 20.42 18.26
C PRO A 47 -59.33 19.26 17.97
N ALA A 48 -58.15 19.35 18.59
CA ALA A 48 -57.17 18.25 18.62
C ALA A 48 -57.62 17.14 19.60
N SER A 49 -57.48 15.89 19.17
CA SER A 49 -57.50 14.73 20.07
C SER A 49 -56.12 14.55 20.73
N PRO A 50 -56.00 13.88 21.88
CA PRO A 50 -54.71 13.61 22.49
C PRO A 50 -53.83 12.73 21.59
N LEU A 51 -52.55 13.06 21.49
CA LEU A 51 -51.55 12.12 20.97
C LEU A 51 -51.49 10.88 21.88
N PRO A 52 -51.24 9.67 21.33
CA PRO A 52 -50.95 8.51 22.16
C PRO A 52 -49.70 8.80 23.00
N ARG A 53 -49.72 8.44 24.28
CA ARG A 53 -48.52 8.56 25.13
C ARG A 53 -47.50 7.52 24.66
N GLU A 54 -46.33 7.97 24.26
CA GLU A 54 -45.24 7.09 23.85
C GLU A 54 -44.55 6.41 25.03
N GLU A 55 -44.81 6.86 26.27
CA GLU A 55 -44.26 6.32 27.52
C GLU A 55 -45.37 6.15 28.60
N GLU A 56 -45.28 5.07 29.40
CA GLU A 56 -46.17 4.83 30.55
C GLU A 56 -45.40 4.24 31.75
N ILE A 57 -45.82 4.58 32.99
CA ILE A 57 -45.26 4.04 34.23
C ILE A 57 -46.08 2.82 34.66
N VAL A 58 -45.39 1.70 34.89
CA VAL A 58 -45.96 0.36 35.06
C VAL A 58 -45.35 -0.34 36.28
N PHE A 59 -46.10 -1.27 36.87
CA PHE A 59 -45.72 -1.95 38.13
C PHE A 59 -45.77 -3.48 37.93
N PRO A 60 -44.63 -4.18 37.77
CA PRO A 60 -44.62 -5.63 37.51
C PRO A 60 -45.00 -6.45 38.75
N GLU A 61 -46.18 -7.07 38.74
CA GLU A 61 -46.68 -7.95 39.80
C GLU A 61 -46.16 -9.39 39.59
N LYS A 62 -45.34 -9.90 40.50
CA LYS A 62 -44.84 -11.29 40.44
C LYS A 62 -45.91 -12.26 40.98
N LEU A 63 -46.31 -13.24 40.17
CA LEU A 63 -47.49 -14.06 40.43
C LEU A 63 -47.25 -15.35 41.25
N ASN A 64 -46.00 -15.70 41.60
CA ASN A 64 -45.72 -17.00 42.23
C ASN A 64 -44.44 -17.06 43.07
N GLY A 65 -44.41 -17.96 44.07
CA GLY A 65 -43.21 -18.23 44.89
C GLY A 65 -43.31 -19.47 45.79
N SER A 66 -42.25 -20.31 45.79
CA SER A 66 -42.03 -21.54 46.60
C SER A 66 -43.01 -22.72 46.38
N ILE A 67 -42.62 -24.01 46.42
CA ILE A 67 -41.30 -24.68 46.57
C ILE A 67 -41.29 -26.09 45.90
N LEU A 68 -40.09 -26.68 45.77
CA LEU A 68 -39.65 -28.03 45.30
C LEU A 68 -40.39 -29.26 45.92
N PRO A 69 -40.18 -30.54 45.47
CA PRO A 69 -39.02 -31.07 44.69
C PRO A 69 -39.27 -32.12 43.56
N GLY A 70 -38.31 -32.23 42.62
CA GLY A 70 -38.18 -33.39 41.71
C GLY A 70 -37.36 -33.13 40.44
N SER A 71 -36.08 -33.52 40.42
CA SER A 71 -35.17 -33.59 39.25
C SER A 71 -35.19 -32.44 38.22
N GLY A 72 -34.29 -31.47 38.39
CA GLY A 72 -33.47 -30.95 37.28
C GLY A 72 -34.10 -30.09 36.18
N ALA A 73 -35.27 -29.47 36.38
CA ALA A 73 -35.86 -28.52 35.45
C ALA A 73 -35.60 -27.05 35.85
N PRO A 74 -35.45 -26.09 34.90
CA PRO A 74 -35.35 -24.66 35.22
C PRO A 74 -36.67 -24.10 35.75
N ALA A 75 -36.59 -23.07 36.59
CA ALA A 75 -37.76 -22.47 37.21
C ALA A 75 -38.39 -21.38 36.32
N ARG A 76 -39.60 -21.63 35.83
CA ARG A 76 -40.42 -20.62 35.15
C ARG A 76 -40.83 -19.50 36.11
N LEU A 77 -40.71 -18.26 35.65
CA LEU A 77 -41.11 -17.05 36.35
C LEU A 77 -42.30 -16.39 35.64
N LEU A 78 -43.34 -16.02 36.39
CA LEU A 78 -44.52 -15.33 35.88
C LEU A 78 -44.66 -13.94 36.49
N TYR A 79 -44.79 -12.93 35.63
CA TYR A 79 -45.08 -11.54 36.00
C TYR A 79 -46.33 -11.03 35.28
N ARG A 80 -47.01 -10.04 35.86
CA ARG A 80 -48.18 -9.37 35.30
C ARG A 80 -47.92 -7.87 35.26
N LEU A 81 -48.11 -7.28 34.08
CA LEU A 81 -47.74 -5.90 33.78
C LEU A 81 -48.91 -5.16 33.11
N PRO A 82 -49.72 -4.39 33.85
CA PRO A 82 -50.72 -3.49 33.26
C PRO A 82 -50.00 -2.33 32.55
N ALA A 83 -50.34 -2.09 31.27
CA ALA A 83 -49.72 -1.04 30.47
C ALA A 83 -50.58 -0.67 29.24
N PHE A 84 -50.61 0.61 28.86
CA PHE A 84 -51.23 1.13 27.63
C PHE A 84 -52.72 0.75 27.46
N GLY A 85 -53.42 0.53 28.58
CA GLY A 85 -54.82 0.10 28.60
C GLY A 85 -55.05 -1.41 28.44
N GLU A 86 -54.00 -2.22 28.29
CA GLU A 86 -54.06 -3.69 28.31
C GLU A 86 -53.25 -4.28 29.48
N THR A 87 -53.13 -5.61 29.53
CA THR A 87 -52.31 -6.32 30.52
C THR A 87 -51.43 -7.32 29.81
N LEU A 88 -50.14 -7.34 30.17
CA LEU A 88 -49.12 -8.19 29.60
C LEU A 88 -48.66 -9.18 30.68
N LEU A 89 -48.94 -10.47 30.47
CA LEU A 89 -48.45 -11.57 31.32
C LEU A 89 -47.13 -12.08 30.74
N LEU A 90 -46.03 -11.97 31.49
CA LEU A 90 -44.70 -12.36 31.05
C LEU A 90 -44.38 -13.76 31.59
N GLU A 91 -44.14 -14.72 30.70
CA GLU A 91 -43.73 -16.10 31.03
C GLU A 91 -42.26 -16.28 30.68
N LEU A 92 -41.37 -16.38 31.68
CA LEU A 92 -39.92 -16.25 31.54
C LEU A 92 -39.14 -17.48 32.05
N GLU A 93 -38.03 -17.82 31.39
CA GLU A 93 -37.05 -18.87 31.74
C GLU A 93 -35.60 -18.34 31.69
N GLN A 94 -34.66 -19.04 32.33
CA GLN A 94 -33.24 -18.63 32.44
C GLN A 94 -32.38 -19.12 31.25
N ASP A 95 -31.59 -18.23 30.66
CA ASP A 95 -30.65 -18.55 29.56
C ASP A 95 -29.24 -18.96 30.09
N PRO A 96 -28.73 -20.16 29.78
CA PRO A 96 -27.39 -20.62 30.17
C PRO A 96 -26.27 -20.27 29.15
N GLY A 97 -26.56 -19.57 28.05
CA GLY A 97 -25.69 -19.44 26.89
C GLY A 97 -24.49 -18.48 27.00
N VAL A 98 -24.25 -17.83 28.14
CA VAL A 98 -23.28 -16.74 28.28
C VAL A 98 -22.24 -17.00 29.38
N GLN A 99 -20.97 -17.09 28.99
CA GLN A 99 -19.81 -16.95 29.88
C GLN A 99 -18.72 -16.13 29.16
N VAL A 100 -18.04 -15.25 29.90
CA VAL A 100 -17.01 -14.34 29.38
C VAL A 100 -15.89 -14.19 30.41
N GLU A 101 -14.66 -14.49 30.01
CA GLU A 101 -13.44 -14.13 30.74
C GLU A 101 -12.46 -13.42 29.80
N GLY A 102 -11.59 -12.55 30.35
CA GLY A 102 -10.40 -12.04 29.66
C GLY A 102 -10.60 -10.93 28.62
N LEU A 103 -11.74 -10.25 28.58
CA LEU A 103 -12.01 -9.15 27.63
C LEU A 103 -11.79 -7.77 28.25
N THR A 104 -10.75 -7.05 27.84
CA THR A 104 -10.61 -5.60 28.10
C THR A 104 -11.29 -4.77 27.01
N VAL A 105 -12.41 -4.13 27.36
CA VAL A 105 -12.97 -3.00 26.59
C VAL A 105 -12.51 -1.71 27.29
N GLN A 106 -11.79 -0.84 26.58
CA GLN A 106 -11.26 0.38 27.16
C GLN A 106 -12.11 1.59 26.75
N TYR A 107 -12.99 2.02 27.64
CA TYR A 107 -13.73 3.29 27.53
C TYR A 107 -12.83 4.44 27.99
N LEU A 108 -12.71 5.50 27.19
CA LEU A 108 -11.77 6.60 27.43
C LEU A 108 -12.38 7.67 28.35
N GLY A 109 -12.34 7.40 29.65
CA GLY A 109 -12.79 8.36 30.68
C GLY A 109 -12.88 7.79 32.09
N GLN A 110 -12.89 6.46 32.26
CA GLN A 110 -12.91 5.79 33.55
C GLN A 110 -11.53 5.25 33.93
N SER A 111 -11.29 5.14 35.24
CA SER A 111 -10.11 4.44 35.78
C SER A 111 -10.14 2.97 35.38
N PRO A 112 -8.99 2.29 35.22
CA PRO A 112 -8.98 0.85 34.95
C PRO A 112 -9.38 0.05 36.20
N GLU A 113 -10.68 -0.11 36.42
CA GLU A 113 -11.18 -1.04 37.42
C GLU A 113 -10.91 -2.48 36.99
N LEU A 114 -10.18 -3.21 37.85
CA LEU A 114 -9.94 -4.64 37.72
C LEU A 114 -11.22 -5.41 38.13
N LEU A 115 -12.27 -5.31 37.31
CA LEU A 115 -13.48 -6.13 37.43
C LEU A 115 -13.21 -7.58 36.99
N GLY A 116 -12.36 -8.25 37.77
CA GLY A 116 -12.24 -9.69 37.79
C GLY A 116 -13.43 -10.30 38.53
N GLY A 117 -14.60 -10.29 37.87
CA GLY A 117 -15.84 -10.86 38.38
C GLY A 117 -16.84 -11.09 37.25
N ALA A 118 -17.44 -12.27 37.21
CA ALA A 118 -18.64 -12.48 36.39
C ALA A 118 -19.82 -11.81 37.10
N GLU A 119 -20.49 -10.88 36.42
CA GLU A 119 -21.68 -10.20 36.95
C GLU A 119 -22.76 -11.23 37.35
N PRO A 120 -23.23 -11.23 38.61
CA PRO A 120 -24.19 -12.23 39.11
C PRO A 120 -25.65 -11.90 38.70
N GLY A 121 -25.85 -11.52 37.45
CA GLY A 121 -27.15 -11.24 36.85
C GLY A 121 -27.77 -12.48 36.19
N THR A 122 -29.09 -12.60 36.24
CA THR A 122 -29.81 -13.70 35.58
C THR A 122 -30.49 -13.19 34.31
N TYR A 123 -30.03 -13.65 33.15
CA TYR A 123 -30.72 -13.38 31.88
C TYR A 123 -31.98 -14.25 31.77
N LEU A 124 -33.11 -13.60 31.55
CA LEU A 124 -34.43 -14.20 31.39
C LEU A 124 -34.97 -13.96 29.98
N THR A 125 -35.46 -15.00 29.32
CA THR A 125 -36.13 -14.93 28.01
C THR A 125 -37.49 -15.62 28.07
N GLY A 126 -38.43 -15.21 27.22
CA GLY A 126 -39.81 -15.68 27.33
C GLY A 126 -40.81 -15.01 26.41
N THR A 127 -42.10 -15.20 26.72
CA THR A 127 -43.25 -14.76 25.90
C THR A 127 -44.22 -13.87 26.69
N ILE A 128 -45.16 -13.25 25.98
CA ILE A 128 -46.12 -12.26 26.49
C ILE A 128 -47.55 -12.72 26.18
N ASN A 129 -48.41 -12.80 27.20
CA ASN A 129 -49.80 -13.28 27.10
C ASN A 129 -49.95 -14.69 26.48
N GLY A 130 -48.89 -15.51 26.50
CA GLY A 130 -48.84 -16.82 25.84
C GLY A 130 -48.76 -16.76 24.31
N ASP A 131 -48.50 -15.58 23.72
CA ASP A 131 -48.33 -15.38 22.28
C ASP A 131 -46.91 -15.82 21.86
N PRO A 132 -46.74 -16.90 21.06
CA PRO A 132 -45.42 -17.44 20.73
C PRO A 132 -44.60 -16.55 19.78
N GLU A 133 -45.23 -15.60 19.09
CA GLU A 133 -44.55 -14.62 18.23
C GLU A 133 -44.14 -13.35 19.02
N SER A 134 -44.42 -13.31 20.33
CA SER A 134 -44.03 -12.24 21.23
C SER A 134 -42.77 -12.59 22.02
N VAL A 135 -41.90 -11.61 22.24
CA VAL A 135 -40.59 -11.81 22.88
C VAL A 135 -40.45 -10.89 24.09
N ALA A 136 -40.26 -11.49 25.26
CA ALA A 136 -39.79 -10.81 26.46
C ALA A 136 -38.33 -11.20 26.71
N SER A 137 -37.41 -10.26 26.56
CA SER A 137 -35.98 -10.45 26.83
C SER A 137 -35.55 -9.48 27.92
N LEU A 138 -35.29 -10.00 29.12
CA LEU A 138 -35.16 -9.23 30.35
C LEU A 138 -33.96 -9.69 31.20
N HIS A 139 -33.18 -8.75 31.67
CA HIS A 139 -32.21 -8.97 32.75
C HIS A 139 -32.90 -8.90 34.11
N TRP A 140 -32.57 -9.81 35.02
CA TRP A 140 -32.96 -9.77 36.43
C TRP A 140 -31.72 -9.71 37.33
N ASP A 141 -31.62 -8.64 38.11
CA ASP A 141 -30.50 -8.31 39.01
C ASP A 141 -30.70 -8.78 40.47
N GLY A 142 -31.75 -9.58 40.71
CA GLY A 142 -32.20 -9.97 42.04
C GLY A 142 -33.41 -9.14 42.55
N GLY A 143 -33.64 -7.95 42.00
CA GLY A 143 -34.74 -7.05 42.35
C GLY A 143 -35.62 -6.63 41.17
N ALA A 144 -35.03 -5.99 40.16
CA ALA A 144 -35.73 -5.37 39.04
C ALA A 144 -35.64 -6.17 37.74
N LEU A 145 -36.61 -5.93 36.84
CA LEU A 145 -36.57 -6.37 35.44
C LEU A 145 -36.10 -5.20 34.55
N LEU A 146 -35.21 -5.46 33.60
CA LEU A 146 -34.74 -4.49 32.60
C LEU A 146 -34.63 -5.15 31.22
N GLY A 147 -35.25 -4.60 30.18
CA GLY A 147 -35.06 -5.09 28.82
C GLY A 147 -36.19 -4.71 27.86
N VAL A 148 -36.48 -5.59 26.90
CA VAL A 148 -37.39 -5.32 25.78
C VAL A 148 -38.50 -6.35 25.71
N LEU A 149 -39.71 -5.84 25.51
CA LEU A 149 -40.93 -6.58 25.23
C LEU A 149 -41.35 -6.26 23.78
N GLN A 150 -41.40 -7.25 22.89
CA GLN A 150 -41.95 -7.10 21.55
C GLN A 150 -43.29 -7.82 21.47
N TYR A 151 -44.37 -7.07 21.19
CA TYR A 151 -45.74 -7.57 21.19
C TYR A 151 -46.55 -6.88 20.09
N ARG A 152 -47.15 -7.68 19.19
CA ARG A 152 -48.02 -7.20 18.08
C ARG A 152 -47.38 -6.10 17.20
N GLY A 153 -46.08 -6.22 16.91
CA GLY A 153 -45.34 -5.24 16.10
C GLY A 153 -45.00 -3.92 16.81
N ALA A 154 -45.38 -3.75 18.09
CA ALA A 154 -44.86 -2.69 18.93
C ALA A 154 -43.67 -3.20 19.75
N GLU A 155 -42.54 -2.51 19.63
CA GLU A 155 -41.41 -2.67 20.56
C GLU A 155 -41.64 -1.79 21.79
N LEU A 156 -41.50 -2.39 22.98
CA LEU A 156 -41.83 -1.80 24.28
C LEU A 156 -40.66 -1.98 25.26
N HIS A 157 -39.97 -0.88 25.60
CA HIS A 157 -38.74 -0.90 26.41
C HIS A 157 -39.01 -0.79 27.91
N LEU A 158 -38.88 -1.89 28.67
CA LEU A 158 -39.15 -1.96 30.11
C LEU A 158 -37.89 -1.62 30.93
N GLN A 159 -37.94 -0.54 31.72
CA GLN A 159 -36.79 -0.02 32.49
C GLN A 159 -37.23 0.34 33.93
N PRO A 160 -36.46 0.07 34.99
CA PRO A 160 -36.83 0.47 36.35
C PRO A 160 -36.87 2.01 36.51
N LEU A 161 -37.77 2.50 37.36
CA LEU A 161 -37.96 3.92 37.65
C LEU A 161 -37.09 4.34 38.85
N GLU A 162 -36.17 5.29 38.62
CA GLU A 162 -35.25 5.76 39.66
C GLU A 162 -35.98 6.51 40.80
N GLY A 163 -35.79 6.06 42.05
CA GLY A 163 -36.15 6.82 43.27
C GLY A 163 -37.24 6.24 44.18
N GLY A 164 -37.85 5.09 43.87
CA GLY A 164 -38.89 4.47 44.71
C GLY A 164 -38.36 3.71 45.93
N THR A 165 -38.91 3.95 47.13
CA THR A 165 -38.61 3.17 48.35
C THR A 165 -39.61 2.02 48.57
N LEU A 166 -39.21 1.00 49.34
CA LEU A 166 -39.92 -0.29 49.45
C LEU A 166 -41.39 -0.19 49.88
N ASN A 167 -42.22 -1.02 49.24
CA ASN A 167 -43.54 -1.42 49.72
C ASN A 167 -43.55 -2.92 50.10
N SER A 168 -44.51 -3.30 50.96
CA SER A 168 -44.42 -4.50 51.82
C SER A 168 -44.65 -5.86 51.15
N ALA A 169 -44.36 -6.00 49.86
CA ALA A 169 -44.57 -7.23 49.06
C ALA A 169 -43.27 -7.87 48.53
N GLY A 170 -42.09 -7.32 48.86
CA GLY A 170 -40.81 -8.00 48.63
C GLY A 170 -40.15 -7.81 47.26
N GLY A 171 -40.30 -6.64 46.63
CA GLY A 171 -39.54 -6.27 45.43
C GLY A 171 -39.56 -4.74 45.15
N PRO A 172 -38.59 -4.22 44.37
CA PRO A 172 -38.61 -2.83 43.88
C PRO A 172 -39.67 -2.69 42.76
N GLY A 173 -40.61 -1.75 42.92
CA GLY A 173 -41.94 -1.92 42.35
C GLY A 173 -42.32 -1.16 41.07
N ALA A 174 -41.52 -0.20 40.57
CA ALA A 174 -41.96 0.72 39.50
C ALA A 174 -40.99 0.78 38.30
N HIS A 175 -41.56 0.88 37.10
CA HIS A 175 -40.87 0.83 35.81
C HIS A 175 -41.48 1.79 34.78
N ILE A 176 -40.78 2.08 33.68
CA ILE A 176 -41.22 2.82 32.49
C ILE A 176 -41.28 1.87 31.29
N LEU A 177 -42.21 2.08 30.35
CA LEU A 177 -42.39 1.34 29.09
C LEU A 177 -42.55 2.31 27.89
N ARG A 178 -41.85 2.12 26.73
CA ARG A 178 -41.75 3.13 25.60
C ARG A 178 -41.89 2.59 24.15
N ARG A 179 -42.27 3.41 23.12
CA ARG A 179 -42.52 3.04 21.66
C ARG A 179 -41.83 4.01 20.61
N LYS A 180 -41.80 3.76 19.25
CA LYS A 180 -40.92 4.47 18.23
C LYS A 180 -41.43 4.57 16.72
N SER A 181 -40.82 5.39 15.80
CA SER A 181 -41.18 5.63 14.34
C SER A 181 -40.08 6.25 13.37
N PRO A 182 -40.24 6.39 12.00
CA PRO A 182 -39.12 6.44 10.97
C PRO A 182 -39.18 7.28 9.60
N ALA A 183 -38.12 7.25 8.72
CA ALA A 183 -38.04 7.69 7.27
C ALA A 183 -36.72 7.30 6.45
N SER A 184 -36.65 7.38 5.09
CA SER A 184 -35.50 6.99 4.15
C SER A 184 -35.51 7.71 2.74
N GLY A 185 -34.59 7.67 1.72
CA GLY A 185 -33.21 7.14 1.43
C GLY A 185 -32.83 7.03 -0.12
N GLN A 186 -31.55 7.23 -0.59
CA GLN A 186 -30.94 6.87 -1.95
C GLN A 186 -29.35 6.95 -1.92
N GLY A 187 -28.55 6.60 -2.97
CA GLY A 187 -27.08 6.27 -2.83
C GLY A 187 -26.01 6.48 -3.99
N PRO A 188 -24.72 6.04 -3.85
CA PRO A 188 -23.50 6.91 -4.02
C PRO A 188 -22.18 6.38 -4.76
N MET A 189 -21.10 7.19 -4.89
CA MET A 189 -19.76 6.96 -5.57
C MET A 189 -18.43 7.62 -4.97
N CYS A 190 -17.33 6.87 -4.80
CA CYS A 190 -16.07 7.36 -4.15
C CYS A 190 -15.08 8.18 -5.02
N ASN A 191 -14.19 8.97 -4.39
CA ASN A 191 -13.26 9.91 -5.06
C ASN A 191 -11.90 10.11 -4.32
N VAL A 192 -10.76 10.19 -5.03
CA VAL A 192 -9.38 10.06 -4.47
C VAL A 192 -8.45 11.23 -4.84
N LYS A 193 -7.48 11.58 -3.96
CA LYS A 193 -6.52 12.69 -4.14
C LYS A 193 -5.08 12.30 -3.75
N ALA A 194 -4.09 12.54 -4.63
CA ALA A 194 -2.69 12.14 -4.42
C ALA A 194 -1.70 13.32 -4.37
N PRO A 195 -0.82 13.41 -3.35
CA PRO A 195 0.36 14.29 -3.31
C PRO A 195 1.71 13.54 -3.29
N PRO A 196 2.85 14.17 -3.66
CA PRO A 196 4.12 13.47 -3.85
C PRO A 196 5.07 13.44 -2.63
N GLY A 197 5.60 12.25 -2.34
CA GLY A 197 6.99 12.00 -1.93
C GLY A 197 7.52 12.50 -0.57
N SER A 198 7.72 11.57 0.37
CA SER A 198 8.65 11.72 1.51
C SER A 198 9.36 10.36 1.82
N PRO A 199 10.50 10.34 2.55
CA PRO A 199 11.40 9.17 2.59
C PRO A 199 11.24 8.27 3.83
N SER A 200 11.44 6.96 3.66
CA SER A 200 11.34 5.95 4.73
C SER A 200 12.69 5.52 5.36
N PRO A 201 12.70 5.01 6.62
CA PRO A 201 13.89 4.47 7.30
C PRO A 201 14.38 3.10 6.79
N SER A 202 15.29 2.46 7.55
CA SER A 202 16.02 1.23 7.16
C SER A 202 15.38 -0.05 7.74
N PRO A 203 15.02 -1.07 6.95
CA PRO A 203 14.30 -2.26 7.43
C PRO A 203 15.19 -3.46 7.79
N ARG A 204 14.61 -4.43 8.50
CA ARG A 204 15.14 -5.80 8.67
C ARG A 204 15.14 -6.57 7.33
N ARG A 205 15.81 -7.73 7.27
CA ARG A 205 16.26 -8.39 6.01
C ARG A 205 15.17 -9.16 5.23
N ALA A 206 14.26 -8.44 4.58
CA ALA A 206 13.17 -9.02 3.77
C ALA A 206 13.66 -9.99 2.66
N LYS A 207 12.99 -11.16 2.58
CA LYS A 207 13.18 -12.21 1.56
C LYS A 207 12.29 -11.94 0.33
N ARG A 208 12.71 -11.04 -0.55
CA ARG A 208 12.02 -10.76 -1.84
C ARG A 208 11.94 -12.00 -2.75
N PHE A 209 11.05 -11.98 -3.73
CA PHE A 209 10.69 -13.06 -4.66
C PHE A 209 10.03 -14.27 -3.99
N ALA A 210 9.60 -14.13 -2.74
CA ALA A 210 8.95 -15.17 -1.95
C ALA A 210 7.61 -14.67 -1.44
N SER A 211 6.61 -15.53 -1.59
CA SER A 211 5.38 -15.43 -0.82
C SER A 211 5.72 -15.68 0.65
N LEU A 212 5.41 -14.72 1.52
CA LEU A 212 5.62 -14.77 2.97
C LEU A 212 4.31 -14.34 3.61
N SER A 213 3.78 -15.14 4.54
CA SER A 213 2.60 -14.76 5.35
C SER A 213 2.78 -13.34 5.88
N ARG A 214 1.76 -12.50 5.66
CA ARG A 214 1.65 -11.16 6.22
C ARG A 214 0.54 -11.17 7.24
N PHE A 215 0.75 -10.45 8.33
CA PHE A 215 -0.26 -10.12 9.31
C PHE A 215 -0.48 -8.61 9.21
N VAL A 216 -1.69 -8.15 9.51
CA VAL A 216 -2.09 -6.75 9.41
C VAL A 216 -2.84 -6.45 10.69
N GLU A 217 -2.10 -6.04 11.70
CA GLU A 217 -2.61 -5.65 13.00
C GLU A 217 -3.47 -4.39 12.84
N THR A 218 -4.74 -4.52 13.20
CA THR A 218 -5.77 -3.54 12.86
C THR A 218 -6.46 -3.03 14.12
N LEU A 219 -6.32 -1.73 14.38
CA LEU A 219 -7.19 -1.01 15.31
C LEU A 219 -8.51 -0.72 14.61
N VAL A 220 -9.61 -1.28 15.12
CA VAL A 220 -10.97 -0.93 14.69
C VAL A 220 -11.53 0.12 15.63
N VAL A 221 -12.10 1.20 15.07
CA VAL A 221 -12.68 2.31 15.82
C VAL A 221 -14.09 2.59 15.31
N ALA A 222 -15.00 2.93 16.21
CA ALA A 222 -16.37 3.32 15.89
C ALA A 222 -16.75 4.59 16.66
N ASP A 223 -17.46 5.51 16.00
CA ASP A 223 -17.87 6.79 16.60
C ASP A 223 -19.18 6.71 17.41
N ASP A 224 -19.59 7.86 17.96
CA ASP A 224 -20.83 8.03 18.72
C ASP A 224 -22.08 7.66 17.90
N LYS A 225 -22.04 7.85 16.57
CA LYS A 225 -23.14 7.56 15.63
C LYS A 225 -23.26 6.06 15.38
N MET A 226 -22.14 5.36 15.25
CA MET A 226 -22.13 3.89 15.23
C MET A 226 -22.71 3.32 16.52
N ALA A 227 -22.30 3.86 17.68
CA ALA A 227 -22.82 3.44 18.98
C ALA A 227 -24.33 3.70 19.12
N ALA A 228 -24.80 4.87 18.70
CA ALA A 228 -26.22 5.24 18.73
C ALA A 228 -27.09 4.43 17.76
N PHE A 229 -26.56 4.04 16.58
CA PHE A 229 -27.32 3.29 15.57
C PHE A 229 -27.37 1.78 15.87
N HIS A 230 -26.26 1.16 16.26
CA HIS A 230 -26.17 -0.29 16.48
C HIS A 230 -26.39 -0.73 17.93
N GLY A 231 -26.24 0.18 18.90
CA GLY A 231 -26.34 -0.12 20.33
C GLY A 231 -25.43 -1.27 20.76
N ALA A 232 -25.93 -2.15 21.63
CA ALA A 232 -25.22 -3.35 22.09
C ALA A 232 -24.81 -4.31 20.94
N GLY A 233 -25.47 -4.22 19.77
CA GLY A 233 -25.11 -5.01 18.59
C GLY A 233 -23.79 -4.60 17.92
N LEU A 234 -23.29 -3.39 18.19
CA LEU A 234 -22.15 -2.78 17.47
C LEU A 234 -20.91 -3.68 17.45
N LYS A 235 -20.54 -4.27 18.59
CA LYS A 235 -19.36 -5.14 18.69
C LYS A 235 -19.47 -6.37 17.77
N ARG A 236 -20.62 -7.06 17.78
CA ARG A 236 -20.85 -8.24 16.92
C ARG A 236 -20.85 -7.83 15.45
N TYR A 237 -21.48 -6.69 15.15
CA TYR A 237 -21.57 -6.13 13.81
C TYR A 237 -20.19 -5.80 13.22
N LEU A 238 -19.35 -5.02 13.92
CA LEU A 238 -18.00 -4.66 13.46
C LEU A 238 -17.10 -5.87 13.28
N LEU A 239 -17.14 -6.84 14.20
CA LEU A 239 -16.38 -8.08 14.06
C LEU A 239 -16.86 -8.91 12.85
N THR A 240 -18.15 -8.86 12.51
CA THR A 240 -18.72 -9.52 11.32
C THR A 240 -18.28 -8.82 10.03
N VAL A 241 -18.34 -7.49 9.98
CA VAL A 241 -17.84 -6.65 8.88
C VAL A 241 -16.35 -6.91 8.63
N MET A 242 -15.54 -6.93 9.70
CA MET A 242 -14.11 -7.19 9.61
C MET A 242 -13.77 -8.65 9.29
N ALA A 243 -14.61 -9.63 9.68
CA ALA A 243 -14.48 -11.02 9.24
C ALA A 243 -14.68 -11.18 7.72
N ALA A 244 -15.67 -10.49 7.16
CA ALA A 244 -15.91 -10.48 5.71
C ALA A 244 -14.78 -9.74 4.94
N ALA A 245 -14.27 -8.61 5.45
CA ALA A 245 -13.09 -7.96 4.90
C ALA A 245 -11.83 -8.87 4.98
N ALA A 246 -11.62 -9.57 6.09
CA ALA A 246 -10.54 -10.54 6.25
C ALA A 246 -10.69 -11.74 5.29
N LYS A 247 -11.91 -12.22 5.05
CA LYS A 247 -12.22 -13.24 4.05
C LYS A 247 -11.83 -12.79 2.63
N ALA A 248 -12.06 -11.53 2.28
CA ALA A 248 -11.59 -10.96 1.02
C ALA A 248 -10.05 -10.98 0.94
N PHE A 249 -9.33 -10.47 1.95
CA PHE A 249 -7.85 -10.53 1.98
C PHE A 249 -7.25 -11.94 2.02
N LYS A 250 -8.03 -12.95 2.43
CA LYS A 250 -7.65 -14.38 2.36
C LYS A 250 -7.88 -15.02 0.99
N HIS A 251 -8.59 -14.37 0.06
CA HIS A 251 -9.00 -15.00 -1.19
C HIS A 251 -7.82 -15.19 -2.18
N PRO A 252 -7.64 -16.36 -2.83
CA PRO A 252 -6.53 -16.64 -3.75
C PRO A 252 -6.27 -15.61 -4.85
N SER A 253 -7.30 -14.89 -5.30
CA SER A 253 -7.20 -13.87 -6.36
C SER A 253 -6.25 -12.73 -6.01
N ILE A 254 -6.05 -12.39 -4.73
CA ILE A 254 -5.06 -11.39 -4.29
C ILE A 254 -3.60 -11.83 -4.51
N ARG A 255 -3.38 -13.13 -4.76
CA ARG A 255 -2.10 -13.82 -4.99
C ARG A 255 -1.03 -13.65 -3.90
N ASN A 256 -1.44 -13.21 -2.70
CA ASN A 256 -0.56 -12.93 -1.56
C ASN A 256 -1.18 -13.48 -0.26
N PRO A 257 -0.38 -14.06 0.66
CA PRO A 257 -0.87 -14.63 1.92
C PRO A 257 -1.07 -13.53 2.97
N VAL A 258 -2.05 -12.64 2.76
CA VAL A 258 -2.39 -11.58 3.72
C VAL A 258 -3.30 -12.13 4.81
N SER A 259 -3.19 -11.58 6.03
CA SER A 259 -4.03 -11.90 7.18
C SER A 259 -4.45 -10.58 7.83
N LEU A 260 -5.66 -10.12 7.57
CA LEU A 260 -6.24 -9.02 8.35
C LEU A 260 -6.55 -9.52 9.75
N VAL A 261 -6.07 -8.82 10.78
CA VAL A 261 -6.16 -9.26 12.17
C VAL A 261 -6.53 -8.07 13.06
N VAL A 262 -7.69 -8.13 13.70
CA VAL A 262 -8.08 -7.09 14.67
C VAL A 262 -7.34 -7.34 15.98
N THR A 263 -6.49 -6.41 16.40
CA THR A 263 -5.79 -6.46 17.69
C THR A 263 -6.60 -5.76 18.77
N ARG A 264 -7.22 -4.61 18.45
CA ARG A 264 -8.03 -3.82 19.40
C ARG A 264 -9.28 -3.24 18.75
N LEU A 265 -10.35 -3.14 19.53
CA LEU A 265 -11.59 -2.47 19.18
C LEU A 265 -11.85 -1.32 20.17
N VAL A 266 -12.08 -0.11 19.65
CA VAL A 266 -12.46 1.08 20.43
C VAL A 266 -13.83 1.56 19.95
N ILE A 267 -14.72 1.86 20.89
CA ILE A 267 -16.04 2.44 20.63
C ILE A 267 -16.09 3.75 21.41
N LEU A 268 -16.33 4.86 20.73
CA LEU A 268 -16.30 6.19 21.32
C LEU A 268 -17.70 6.57 21.84
N GLY A 269 -17.76 6.95 23.12
CA GLY A 269 -18.96 7.49 23.75
C GLY A 269 -19.29 8.90 23.29
N SER A 270 -20.56 9.28 23.40
CA SER A 270 -21.00 10.66 23.10
C SER A 270 -20.38 11.63 24.12
N GLY A 271 -19.45 12.47 23.65
CA GLY A 271 -18.71 13.43 24.48
C GLY A 271 -17.29 13.01 24.87
N GLU A 272 -16.82 11.82 24.46
CA GLU A 272 -15.42 11.41 24.64
C GLU A 272 -14.47 12.11 23.64
N GLU A 273 -13.16 12.20 23.97
CA GLU A 273 -12.15 12.84 23.12
C GLU A 273 -11.77 12.01 21.87
N GLY A 274 -12.67 12.00 20.89
CA GLY A 274 -12.50 11.32 19.60
C GLY A 274 -11.84 12.15 18.48
N PRO A 275 -11.60 11.54 17.31
CA PRO A 275 -11.27 12.27 16.09
C PRO A 275 -12.46 13.14 15.66
N GLN A 276 -12.18 14.24 14.96
CA GLN A 276 -13.22 15.14 14.45
C GLN A 276 -13.87 14.53 13.20
N VAL A 277 -15.02 13.90 13.40
CA VAL A 277 -15.86 13.32 12.34
C VAL A 277 -16.85 14.36 11.82
N GLY A 278 -16.85 14.58 10.51
CA GLY A 278 -17.80 15.46 9.84
C GLY A 278 -17.94 15.14 8.35
N PRO A 279 -18.78 15.88 7.60
CA PRO A 279 -19.17 15.53 6.24
C PRO A 279 -18.07 15.70 5.19
N SER A 280 -16.85 16.12 5.56
CA SER A 280 -15.73 16.16 4.62
C SER A 280 -14.81 14.97 4.89
N ALA A 281 -14.89 13.93 4.06
CA ALA A 281 -14.08 12.72 4.20
C ALA A 281 -12.58 13.03 4.31
N ALA A 282 -12.08 13.98 3.51
CA ALA A 282 -10.69 14.44 3.53
C ALA A 282 -10.32 15.33 4.74
N GLN A 283 -11.26 15.68 5.63
CA GLN A 283 -10.99 16.27 6.95
C GLN A 283 -11.05 15.19 8.02
N THR A 284 -12.12 14.37 8.02
CA THR A 284 -12.31 13.22 8.92
C THR A 284 -11.12 12.26 8.88
N LEU A 285 -10.65 11.87 7.69
CA LEU A 285 -9.46 11.02 7.54
C LEU A 285 -8.23 11.67 8.18
N ARG A 286 -7.93 12.94 7.87
CA ARG A 286 -6.77 13.64 8.46
C ARG A 286 -6.84 13.77 9.98
N SER A 287 -8.04 13.98 10.54
CA SER A 287 -8.22 14.01 12.00
C SER A 287 -8.02 12.62 12.60
N PHE A 288 -8.61 11.58 11.99
CA PHE A 288 -8.44 10.19 12.43
C PHE A 288 -6.98 9.71 12.36
N CYS A 289 -6.28 9.95 11.25
CA CYS A 289 -4.86 9.61 11.09
C CYS A 289 -3.97 10.29 12.14
N ALA A 290 -4.31 11.51 12.56
CA ALA A 290 -3.59 12.22 13.63
C ALA A 290 -3.93 11.69 15.03
N TRP A 291 -5.19 11.34 15.27
CA TRP A 291 -5.70 10.82 16.56
C TRP A 291 -5.22 9.39 16.83
N GLN A 292 -5.36 8.46 15.87
CA GLN A 292 -4.94 7.05 16.03
C GLN A 292 -3.46 6.93 16.44
N ARG A 293 -2.63 7.85 15.96
CA ARG A 293 -1.19 7.88 16.22
C ARG A 293 -0.84 8.11 17.69
N SER A 294 -1.73 8.73 18.47
CA SER A 294 -1.55 8.86 19.93
C SER A 294 -1.85 7.57 20.70
N LEU A 295 -2.58 6.64 20.09
CA LEU A 295 -2.96 5.35 20.66
C LEU A 295 -2.05 4.19 20.20
N ASN A 296 -1.08 4.46 19.33
CA ASN A 296 -0.18 3.46 18.75
C ASN A 296 1.21 3.51 19.40
N THR A 297 1.76 2.36 19.72
CA THR A 297 3.13 2.21 20.21
C THR A 297 4.13 2.26 19.04
N PRO A 298 5.35 2.80 19.22
CA PRO A 298 6.34 2.92 18.16
C PRO A 298 7.19 1.65 17.94
N GLU A 299 6.92 0.56 18.66
CA GLU A 299 7.66 -0.70 18.60
C GLU A 299 6.75 -1.81 18.06
N ASP A 300 7.08 -2.34 16.87
CA ASP A 300 6.37 -3.44 16.15
C ASP A 300 5.88 -4.56 17.07
N SER A 301 6.66 -4.90 18.11
CA SER A 301 6.44 -6.09 18.95
C SER A 301 5.75 -5.82 20.30
N ASP A 302 5.17 -4.64 20.50
CA ASP A 302 4.30 -4.37 21.65
C ASP A 302 2.87 -4.89 21.36
N PRO A 303 2.21 -5.67 22.24
CA PRO A 303 0.84 -6.16 22.00
C PRO A 303 -0.24 -5.09 21.80
N ASN A 304 0.06 -3.81 22.07
CA ASN A 304 -0.81 -2.66 21.81
C ASN A 304 -0.51 -1.95 20.48
N HIS A 305 0.46 -2.45 19.71
CA HIS A 305 0.78 -1.98 18.37
C HIS A 305 -0.35 -2.28 17.38
N PHE A 306 -0.32 -1.59 16.26
CA PHE A 306 -1.09 -1.93 15.08
C PHE A 306 -0.46 -1.32 13.82
N ASP A 307 -0.34 -2.12 12.76
CA ASP A 307 0.09 -1.66 11.44
C ASP A 307 -0.83 -0.55 10.92
N THR A 308 -2.15 -0.66 11.16
CA THR A 308 -3.16 0.20 10.54
C THR A 308 -4.41 0.42 11.39
N ALA A 309 -5.13 1.52 11.16
CA ALA A 309 -6.37 1.85 11.86
C ALA A 309 -7.53 2.10 10.89
N ILE A 310 -8.74 1.65 11.25
CA ILE A 310 -9.96 1.86 10.48
C ILE A 310 -11.08 2.43 11.36
N LEU A 311 -11.66 3.55 10.94
CA LEU A 311 -12.79 4.21 11.60
C LEU A 311 -14.08 3.91 10.82
N PHE A 312 -15.10 3.42 11.52
CA PHE A 312 -16.47 3.32 11.04
C PHE A 312 -17.32 4.47 11.60
N THR A 313 -18.19 5.04 10.77
CA THR A 313 -19.11 6.13 11.14
C THR A 313 -20.47 6.00 10.44
N ARG A 314 -21.56 6.46 11.07
CA ARG A 314 -22.85 6.71 10.41
C ARG A 314 -23.02 8.19 9.98
N GLN A 315 -21.93 8.94 9.90
CA GLN A 315 -21.88 10.25 9.24
C GLN A 315 -21.74 10.06 7.72
N ASP A 316 -22.67 10.65 6.94
CA ASP A 316 -22.53 10.86 5.49
C ASP A 316 -21.17 11.51 5.16
N LEU A 317 -20.35 10.82 4.37
CA LEU A 317 -18.99 11.22 4.00
C LEU A 317 -18.94 11.80 2.57
N CYS A 318 -18.84 13.13 2.48
CA CYS A 318 -18.71 13.82 1.20
C CYS A 318 -17.26 13.99 0.73
N GLY A 319 -17.09 13.84 -0.59
CA GLY A 319 -15.91 14.27 -1.33
C GLY A 319 -15.90 15.78 -1.58
N VAL A 320 -15.16 16.23 -2.60
CA VAL A 320 -15.07 17.66 -2.98
C VAL A 320 -16.28 18.14 -3.79
N SER A 321 -17.03 17.21 -4.41
CA SER A 321 -18.08 17.49 -5.39
C SER A 321 -19.44 16.86 -5.08
N THR A 322 -19.47 15.78 -4.28
CA THR A 322 -20.63 14.92 -4.08
C THR A 322 -20.58 14.24 -2.70
N CYS A 323 -21.75 14.05 -2.07
CA CYS A 323 -21.93 13.31 -0.81
C CYS A 323 -22.16 11.82 -1.12
N ASP A 324 -21.10 11.25 -1.68
CA ASP A 324 -21.12 10.00 -2.41
C ASP A 324 -20.01 9.02 -1.93
N THR A 325 -19.18 9.43 -0.96
CA THR A 325 -17.87 8.80 -0.73
C THR A 325 -17.88 7.90 0.50
N LEU A 326 -18.38 6.67 0.31
CA LEU A 326 -18.49 5.62 1.34
C LEU A 326 -17.18 5.31 2.08
N GLY A 327 -16.01 5.68 1.56
CA GLY A 327 -14.73 5.45 2.23
C GLY A 327 -13.62 6.36 1.73
N MET A 328 -12.56 6.49 2.53
CA MET A 328 -11.31 7.13 2.10
C MET A 328 -10.10 6.63 2.89
N ALA A 329 -9.03 6.29 2.19
CA ALA A 329 -7.71 6.00 2.75
C ALA A 329 -6.58 6.65 1.96
N ASP A 330 -5.38 6.65 2.55
CA ASP A 330 -4.15 7.10 1.91
C ASP A 330 -3.47 5.93 1.16
N VAL A 331 -2.88 6.19 -0.02
CA VAL A 331 -2.45 5.11 -0.92
C VAL A 331 -1.01 4.63 -0.63
N GLY A 332 -0.88 3.36 -0.21
CA GLY A 332 0.40 2.67 -0.01
C GLY A 332 1.12 2.97 1.30
N THR A 333 0.37 3.29 2.35
CA THR A 333 0.86 3.82 3.63
C THR A 333 0.88 2.81 4.78
N VAL A 334 0.71 1.50 4.52
CA VAL A 334 0.55 0.48 5.59
C VAL A 334 1.66 0.43 6.67
N CYS A 335 2.88 0.87 6.37
CA CYS A 335 3.96 1.04 7.37
C CYS A 335 4.41 2.52 7.51
N ASP A 336 3.47 3.45 7.41
CA ASP A 336 3.64 4.87 7.74
C ASP A 336 2.74 5.17 8.96
N PRO A 337 3.26 5.19 10.20
CA PRO A 337 2.45 5.38 11.41
C PRO A 337 1.69 6.71 11.50
N ALA A 338 1.95 7.66 10.59
CA ALA A 338 1.17 8.90 10.49
C ALA A 338 0.05 8.85 9.44
N ARG A 339 0.02 7.83 8.57
CA ARG A 339 -0.86 7.73 7.39
C ARG A 339 -1.42 6.33 7.11
N SER A 340 -1.15 5.34 7.96
CA SER A 340 -1.75 4.00 7.89
C SER A 340 -3.16 4.01 8.53
N CYS A 341 -4.10 4.58 7.78
CA CYS A 341 -5.43 4.92 8.27
C CYS A 341 -6.47 4.87 7.13
N ALA A 342 -7.66 4.38 7.46
CA ALA A 342 -8.84 4.36 6.60
C ALA A 342 -10.07 4.88 7.36
N ILE A 343 -11.01 5.50 6.65
CA ILE A 343 -12.35 5.80 7.17
C ILE A 343 -13.40 5.14 6.26
N VAL A 344 -14.49 4.66 6.87
CA VAL A 344 -15.61 3.99 6.21
C VAL A 344 -16.93 4.52 6.76
N GLU A 345 -17.79 4.96 5.85
CA GLU A 345 -19.21 5.14 6.11
C GLU A 345 -19.88 3.76 6.21
N ASP A 346 -20.67 3.58 7.26
CA ASP A 346 -21.36 2.34 7.54
C ASP A 346 -22.71 2.28 6.80
N ASP A 347 -22.92 1.23 6.01
CA ASP A 347 -24.06 1.06 5.08
C ASP A 347 -24.69 -0.34 5.19
N GLY A 348 -24.66 -0.90 6.40
CA GLY A 348 -24.93 -2.32 6.63
C GLY A 348 -23.77 -3.20 6.20
N LEU A 349 -23.99 -4.52 6.11
CA LEU A 349 -22.92 -5.52 5.93
C LEU A 349 -22.03 -5.31 4.69
N GLN A 350 -22.46 -4.48 3.73
CA GLN A 350 -21.68 -4.10 2.56
C GLN A 350 -20.45 -3.24 2.90
N SER A 351 -20.41 -2.59 4.07
CA SER A 351 -19.22 -1.91 4.59
C SER A 351 -18.02 -2.84 4.80
N ALA A 352 -18.21 -4.16 4.73
CA ALA A 352 -17.10 -5.12 4.60
C ALA A 352 -16.33 -4.99 3.27
N PHE A 353 -17.02 -4.71 2.17
CA PHE A 353 -16.39 -4.44 0.88
C PHE A 353 -15.75 -3.05 0.87
N THR A 354 -16.36 -2.05 1.51
CA THR A 354 -15.76 -0.72 1.70
C THR A 354 -14.47 -0.80 2.53
N ALA A 355 -14.50 -1.49 3.67
CA ALA A 355 -13.31 -1.74 4.48
C ALA A 355 -12.22 -2.49 3.70
N ALA A 356 -12.59 -3.49 2.88
CA ALA A 356 -11.64 -4.18 2.01
C ALA A 356 -11.04 -3.25 0.92
N HIS A 357 -11.84 -2.35 0.34
CA HIS A 357 -11.43 -1.37 -0.67
C HIS A 357 -10.43 -0.35 -0.10
N GLU A 358 -10.76 0.27 1.04
CA GLU A 358 -9.90 1.28 1.66
C GLU A 358 -8.60 0.69 2.20
N LEU A 359 -8.64 -0.50 2.81
CA LEU A 359 -7.42 -1.24 3.15
C LEU A 359 -6.64 -1.66 1.89
N GLY A 360 -7.32 -1.87 0.76
CA GLY A 360 -6.70 -2.06 -0.55
C GLY A 360 -5.84 -0.86 -0.99
N HIS A 361 -6.35 0.36 -0.82
CA HIS A 361 -5.56 1.60 -1.03
C HIS A 361 -4.36 1.67 -0.08
N VAL A 362 -4.53 1.36 1.22
CA VAL A 362 -3.42 1.29 2.19
C VAL A 362 -2.33 0.30 1.74
N PHE A 363 -2.72 -0.78 1.03
CA PHE A 363 -1.83 -1.76 0.37
C PHE A 363 -1.28 -1.35 -1.01
N HIS A 364 -1.43 -0.08 -1.41
CA HIS A 364 -1.02 0.49 -2.70
C HIS A 364 -1.76 -0.07 -3.93
N MET A 365 -2.92 -0.70 -3.74
CA MET A 365 -3.78 -1.04 -4.87
C MET A 365 -4.42 0.24 -5.43
N LEU A 366 -4.54 0.33 -6.76
CA LEU A 366 -5.23 1.43 -7.44
C LEU A 366 -6.61 0.96 -7.91
N HIS A 367 -7.50 1.90 -8.21
CA HIS A 367 -8.78 1.59 -8.86
C HIS A 367 -8.59 0.84 -10.18
N ASP A 368 -9.46 -0.13 -10.46
CA ASP A 368 -9.35 -1.02 -11.61
C ASP A 368 -9.55 -0.35 -12.97
N ASN A 369 -10.19 0.83 -13.01
CA ASN A 369 -10.31 1.67 -14.20
C ASN A 369 -9.11 2.63 -14.40
N SER A 370 -8.13 2.63 -13.48
CA SER A 370 -6.98 3.52 -13.58
C SER A 370 -6.14 3.21 -14.83
N LYS A 371 -5.49 4.24 -15.39
CA LYS A 371 -4.65 4.11 -16.59
C LYS A 371 -3.56 3.03 -16.44
N SER A 372 -3.09 2.79 -15.21
CA SER A 372 -2.09 1.75 -14.88
C SER A 372 -2.67 0.33 -14.93
N CYS A 373 -3.96 0.15 -14.64
CA CYS A 373 -4.63 -1.16 -14.68
C CYS A 373 -5.06 -1.60 -16.09
N GLY A 374 -5.21 -0.67 -17.04
CA GLY A 374 -5.76 -0.95 -18.38
C GLY A 374 -4.99 -1.99 -19.21
N SER A 375 -3.70 -2.22 -18.92
CA SER A 375 -2.88 -3.29 -19.54
C SER A 375 -2.79 -4.57 -18.70
N LEU A 376 -3.21 -4.54 -17.43
CA LEU A 376 -3.11 -5.65 -16.48
C LEU A 376 -4.42 -6.44 -16.37
N ASN A 377 -5.56 -5.74 -16.36
CA ASN A 377 -6.90 -6.34 -16.26
C ASN A 377 -7.42 -6.87 -17.61
N GLY A 378 -6.85 -6.44 -18.73
CA GLY A 378 -7.26 -6.84 -20.07
C GLY A 378 -8.44 -6.05 -20.64
N GLN A 379 -8.64 -6.14 -21.95
CA GLN A 379 -9.75 -5.46 -22.63
C GLN A 379 -11.09 -6.12 -22.26
N GLY A 380 -12.01 -5.35 -21.67
CA GLY A 380 -13.33 -5.82 -21.27
C GLY A 380 -13.45 -6.34 -19.83
N SER A 381 -12.43 -6.15 -18.99
CA SER A 381 -12.53 -6.49 -17.56
C SER A 381 -13.73 -5.81 -16.91
N THR A 382 -14.64 -6.59 -16.34
CA THR A 382 -15.85 -6.06 -15.69
C THR A 382 -15.49 -5.38 -14.36
N SER A 383 -16.19 -4.30 -14.00
CA SER A 383 -16.04 -3.59 -12.72
C SER A 383 -16.67 -4.35 -11.53
N ARG A 384 -16.30 -5.62 -11.36
CA ARG A 384 -16.86 -6.57 -10.38
C ARG A 384 -15.79 -7.10 -9.43
N HIS A 385 -14.86 -6.24 -9.03
CA HIS A 385 -13.79 -6.53 -8.08
C HIS A 385 -13.81 -5.47 -6.97
N VAL A 386 -13.20 -5.76 -5.81
CA VAL A 386 -13.15 -4.86 -4.64
C VAL A 386 -12.62 -3.47 -5.00
N MET A 387 -11.59 -3.36 -5.87
CA MET A 387 -11.02 -2.06 -6.29
C MET A 387 -11.76 -1.38 -7.45
N ALA A 388 -13.03 -1.73 -7.71
CA ALA A 388 -13.89 -0.93 -8.56
C ALA A 388 -14.17 0.44 -7.90
N PRO A 389 -14.10 1.57 -8.65
CA PRO A 389 -14.29 2.92 -8.10
C PRO A 389 -15.75 3.26 -7.78
N VAL A 390 -16.68 2.43 -8.24
CA VAL A 390 -18.12 2.49 -7.98
C VAL A 390 -18.48 1.15 -7.37
N MET A 391 -19.12 1.14 -6.21
CA MET A 391 -19.47 -0.10 -5.54
C MET A 391 -20.59 -0.82 -6.32
N ALA A 392 -20.28 -2.03 -6.75
CA ALA A 392 -21.17 -2.90 -7.52
C ALA A 392 -20.98 -4.35 -7.05
N HIS A 393 -21.77 -5.28 -7.58
CA HIS A 393 -21.65 -6.71 -7.26
C HIS A 393 -20.22 -7.22 -7.51
N VAL A 394 -19.48 -7.48 -6.44
CA VAL A 394 -18.14 -8.09 -6.46
C VAL A 394 -18.28 -9.57 -6.76
N ASP A 395 -17.53 -10.08 -7.74
CA ASP A 395 -17.53 -11.49 -8.11
C ASP A 395 -16.92 -12.33 -6.98
N PRO A 396 -17.66 -13.28 -6.36
CA PRO A 396 -17.16 -14.02 -5.21
C PRO A 396 -16.09 -15.05 -5.56
N GLU A 397 -15.92 -15.42 -6.83
CA GLU A 397 -14.88 -16.35 -7.29
C GLU A 397 -13.59 -15.60 -7.74
N GLU A 398 -13.66 -14.30 -8.05
CA GLU A 398 -12.50 -13.42 -8.31
C GLU A 398 -12.68 -11.98 -7.74
N PRO A 399 -12.76 -11.81 -6.41
CA PRO A 399 -13.03 -10.50 -5.77
C PRO A 399 -11.87 -9.50 -5.90
N TRP A 400 -10.68 -9.92 -6.31
CA TRP A 400 -9.54 -9.03 -6.55
C TRP A 400 -9.07 -9.19 -7.99
N SER A 401 -8.86 -8.08 -8.68
CA SER A 401 -8.46 -8.11 -10.09
C SER A 401 -6.99 -8.53 -10.27
N PRO A 402 -6.59 -8.89 -11.50
CA PRO A 402 -5.18 -9.02 -11.87
C PRO A 402 -4.34 -7.78 -11.53
N CYS A 403 -4.89 -6.57 -11.64
CA CYS A 403 -4.23 -5.32 -11.30
C CYS A 403 -4.06 -5.15 -9.77
N SER A 404 -5.11 -5.39 -8.98
CA SER A 404 -5.05 -5.38 -7.52
C SER A 404 -3.95 -6.32 -7.01
N ALA A 405 -3.96 -7.56 -7.52
CA ALA A 405 -2.99 -8.59 -7.19
C ALA A 405 -1.56 -8.23 -7.65
N HIS A 406 -1.40 -7.52 -8.77
CA HIS A 406 -0.13 -7.03 -9.26
C HIS A 406 0.45 -5.95 -8.33
N PHE A 407 -0.33 -4.92 -7.99
CA PHE A 407 0.13 -3.81 -7.16
C PHE A 407 0.54 -4.24 -5.75
N ILE A 408 -0.31 -5.01 -5.04
CA ILE A 408 0.07 -5.50 -3.70
C ILE A 408 1.26 -6.48 -3.76
N THR A 409 1.35 -7.31 -4.82
CA THR A 409 2.55 -8.14 -5.06
C THR A 409 3.79 -7.27 -5.14
N GLU A 410 3.77 -6.24 -5.98
CA GLU A 410 4.94 -5.38 -6.19
C GLU A 410 5.29 -4.63 -4.91
N PHE A 411 4.30 -4.06 -4.22
CA PHE A 411 4.49 -3.34 -2.96
C PHE A 411 5.14 -4.21 -1.87
N LEU A 412 4.64 -5.44 -1.70
CA LEU A 412 5.17 -6.41 -0.74
C LEU A 412 6.53 -6.99 -1.14
N ASP A 413 6.77 -7.30 -2.42
CA ASP A 413 8.08 -7.78 -2.88
C ASP A 413 9.14 -6.67 -2.88
N ASN A 414 8.78 -5.40 -3.04
CA ASN A 414 9.69 -4.29 -2.75
C ASN A 414 9.98 -4.15 -1.24
N GLY A 415 9.17 -4.73 -0.36
CA GLY A 415 9.33 -4.65 1.08
C GLY A 415 8.95 -3.28 1.64
N TYR A 416 7.91 -2.64 1.08
CA TYR A 416 7.31 -1.45 1.69
C TYR A 416 6.46 -1.83 2.91
N GLY A 417 5.58 -2.83 2.75
CA GLY A 417 4.97 -3.56 3.86
C GLY A 417 6.02 -4.39 4.59
N HIS A 418 6.74 -3.81 5.53
CA HIS A 418 7.87 -4.42 6.26
C HIS A 418 7.64 -4.58 7.76
N CYS A 419 6.65 -3.87 8.31
CA CYS A 419 6.01 -4.06 9.61
C CYS A 419 5.43 -5.49 9.63
N LEU A 420 4.18 -5.72 9.19
CA LEU A 420 3.56 -6.94 8.57
C LEU A 420 4.30 -8.33 8.46
N LEU A 421 5.23 -8.72 9.34
CA LEU A 421 6.16 -9.85 9.14
C LEU A 421 6.40 -10.68 10.40
N ASP A 422 6.20 -10.08 11.56
CA ASP A 422 5.96 -10.73 12.83
C ASP A 422 4.53 -11.34 12.85
N LYS A 423 3.94 -11.55 14.02
CA LYS A 423 2.58 -12.07 14.16
C LYS A 423 2.03 -11.68 15.55
N PRO A 424 0.83 -11.09 15.65
CA PRO A 424 0.17 -10.80 16.94
C PRO A 424 0.11 -12.02 17.86
N GLU A 425 0.39 -11.80 19.14
CA GLU A 425 0.33 -12.82 20.18
C GLU A 425 -1.12 -13.18 20.55
N ALA A 426 -1.96 -12.17 20.82
CA ALA A 426 -3.33 -12.33 21.33
C ALA A 426 -4.38 -11.56 20.50
N PRO A 427 -4.65 -11.95 19.24
CA PRO A 427 -5.61 -11.27 18.37
C PRO A 427 -7.08 -11.57 18.73
N LEU A 428 -7.98 -10.61 18.49
CA LEU A 428 -9.42 -10.83 18.66
C LEU A 428 -9.94 -11.89 17.68
N HIS A 429 -10.75 -12.82 18.20
CA HIS A 429 -11.39 -13.85 17.39
C HIS A 429 -12.55 -13.27 16.57
N LEU A 430 -12.31 -13.16 15.26
CA LEU A 430 -13.35 -12.84 14.28
C LEU A 430 -14.33 -14.02 14.13
N PRO A 431 -15.64 -13.77 13.93
CA PRO A 431 -16.63 -14.83 13.77
C PRO A 431 -16.33 -15.73 12.57
N ALA A 432 -16.38 -17.04 12.79
CA ALA A 432 -16.25 -18.06 11.75
C ALA A 432 -17.62 -18.51 11.20
N THR A 433 -18.73 -18.04 11.78
CA THR A 433 -20.09 -18.23 11.27
C THR A 433 -20.32 -17.40 10.00
N PHE A 434 -21.14 -17.91 9.09
CA PHE A 434 -21.59 -17.13 7.95
C PHE A 434 -22.58 -16.05 8.42
N PRO A 435 -22.41 -14.76 8.07
CA PRO A 435 -23.15 -13.65 8.69
C PRO A 435 -24.67 -13.76 8.61
N GLY A 436 -25.20 -14.38 7.55
CA GLY A 436 -26.64 -14.56 7.35
C GLY A 436 -27.34 -15.49 8.36
N LYS A 437 -26.59 -16.07 9.30
CA LYS A 437 -27.16 -16.72 10.51
C LYS A 437 -27.50 -15.73 11.62
N ASP A 438 -26.72 -14.66 11.75
CA ASP A 438 -26.86 -13.61 12.76
C ASP A 438 -27.64 -12.39 12.20
N TYR A 439 -27.77 -12.30 10.87
CA TYR A 439 -28.40 -11.20 10.13
C TYR A 439 -29.22 -11.76 8.95
N ASP A 440 -30.50 -12.04 9.14
CA ASP A 440 -31.39 -12.49 8.05
C ASP A 440 -31.63 -11.40 6.96
N ALA A 441 -32.46 -11.71 5.96
CA ALA A 441 -32.71 -10.79 4.84
C ALA A 441 -33.41 -9.49 5.26
N ASP A 442 -34.33 -9.54 6.22
CA ASP A 442 -35.00 -8.36 6.78
C ASP A 442 -34.00 -7.54 7.60
N ARG A 443 -33.20 -8.18 8.46
CA ARG A 443 -32.19 -7.48 9.25
C ARG A 443 -31.11 -6.84 8.37
N GLN A 444 -30.76 -7.45 7.25
CA GLN A 444 -29.88 -6.83 6.25
C GLN A 444 -30.51 -5.59 5.61
N CYS A 445 -31.81 -5.62 5.27
CA CYS A 445 -32.54 -4.45 4.79
C CYS A 445 -32.58 -3.32 5.84
N GLN A 446 -32.85 -3.65 7.11
CA GLN A 446 -32.87 -2.68 8.22
C GLN A 446 -31.54 -1.94 8.38
N LEU A 447 -30.42 -2.66 8.27
CA LEU A 447 -29.07 -2.11 8.42
C LEU A 447 -28.70 -1.16 7.26
N THR A 448 -29.11 -1.48 6.02
CA THR A 448 -28.75 -0.70 4.81
C THR A 448 -29.71 0.46 4.51
N PHE A 449 -31.00 0.36 4.86
CA PHE A 449 -32.02 1.34 4.44
C PHE A 449 -32.82 2.00 5.57
N GLY A 450 -32.72 1.52 6.81
CA GLY A 450 -33.48 2.01 7.96
C GLY A 450 -34.47 0.98 8.54
N PRO A 451 -34.92 1.14 9.79
CA PRO A 451 -35.47 0.08 10.63
C PRO A 451 -36.76 -0.61 10.15
N ASP A 452 -37.48 0.00 9.21
CA ASP A 452 -38.76 -0.48 8.63
C ASP A 452 -38.61 -0.81 7.13
N SER A 453 -37.35 -0.92 6.68
CA SER A 453 -37.00 -1.56 5.43
C SER A 453 -36.92 -3.08 5.62
N HIS A 454 -37.81 -3.78 4.93
CA HIS A 454 -38.03 -5.22 4.97
C HIS A 454 -37.71 -5.86 3.62
N HIS A 455 -37.40 -7.15 3.59
CA HIS A 455 -37.10 -7.86 2.34
C HIS A 455 -38.33 -7.90 1.39
N CYS A 456 -38.10 -7.74 0.09
CA CYS A 456 -39.11 -7.81 -0.97
C CYS A 456 -39.20 -9.22 -1.62
N PRO A 457 -40.10 -10.13 -1.15
CA PRO A 457 -40.11 -11.53 -1.58
C PRO A 457 -40.57 -11.79 -3.04
N GLN A 458 -41.06 -10.76 -3.75
CA GLN A 458 -41.60 -10.91 -5.11
C GLN A 458 -40.55 -10.74 -6.23
N LEU A 459 -39.28 -10.46 -5.89
CA LEU A 459 -38.23 -10.12 -6.86
C LEU A 459 -37.15 -11.23 -6.95
N PRO A 460 -37.14 -12.04 -8.03
CA PRO A 460 -36.17 -13.12 -8.20
C PRO A 460 -34.85 -12.65 -8.87
N PRO A 461 -33.74 -13.41 -8.72
CA PRO A 461 -33.59 -14.59 -7.87
C PRO A 461 -33.03 -14.23 -6.47
N PRO A 462 -33.33 -15.04 -5.43
CA PRO A 462 -32.78 -14.84 -4.09
C PRO A 462 -31.25 -14.95 -4.07
N CYS A 463 -30.63 -14.40 -3.02
CA CYS A 463 -29.18 -14.29 -2.80
C CYS A 463 -28.41 -13.37 -3.77
N ALA A 464 -28.85 -13.20 -5.03
CA ALA A 464 -28.10 -12.46 -6.04
C ALA A 464 -28.08 -10.94 -5.81
N ALA A 465 -29.22 -10.38 -5.39
CA ALA A 465 -29.37 -8.99 -5.00
C ALA A 465 -30.38 -8.87 -3.85
N LEU A 466 -30.06 -8.08 -2.82
CA LEU A 466 -30.98 -7.76 -1.74
C LEU A 466 -31.91 -6.63 -2.18
N TRP A 467 -33.20 -6.92 -2.25
CA TRP A 467 -34.26 -5.95 -2.53
C TRP A 467 -35.07 -5.72 -1.27
N CYS A 468 -35.27 -4.46 -0.93
CA CYS A 468 -35.84 -4.03 0.35
C CYS A 468 -36.96 -3.01 0.14
N SER A 469 -37.94 -2.93 1.04
CA SER A 469 -38.99 -1.92 1.00
C SER A 469 -38.43 -0.51 1.19
N GLY A 470 -39.10 0.45 0.59
CA GLY A 470 -38.79 1.87 0.68
C GLY A 470 -39.96 2.70 0.17
N HIS A 471 -39.84 4.01 0.34
CA HIS A 471 -40.87 4.97 -0.08
C HIS A 471 -40.27 6.01 -1.02
N LEU A 472 -40.90 6.23 -2.17
CA LEU A 472 -40.59 7.34 -3.06
C LEU A 472 -41.88 8.11 -3.37
N ASN A 473 -41.90 9.41 -3.13
CA ASN A 473 -43.08 10.27 -3.32
C ASN A 473 -44.36 9.69 -2.65
N GLY A 474 -44.21 9.16 -1.43
CA GLY A 474 -45.30 8.54 -0.66
C GLY A 474 -45.76 7.15 -1.14
N HIS A 475 -45.19 6.61 -2.21
CA HIS A 475 -45.54 5.29 -2.74
C HIS A 475 -44.53 4.23 -2.27
N ALA A 476 -45.03 3.09 -1.79
CA ALA A 476 -44.20 1.94 -1.43
C ALA A 476 -43.58 1.31 -2.68
N MET A 477 -42.28 1.01 -2.63
CA MET A 477 -41.52 0.36 -3.70
C MET A 477 -40.40 -0.51 -3.14
N CYS A 478 -39.81 -1.35 -4.00
CA CYS A 478 -38.60 -2.10 -3.67
C CYS A 478 -37.37 -1.37 -4.22
N GLN A 479 -36.42 -1.10 -3.32
CA GLN A 479 -35.12 -0.48 -3.59
C GLN A 479 -33.99 -1.49 -3.38
N THR A 480 -32.81 -1.24 -3.95
CA THR A 480 -31.62 -2.10 -3.80
C THR A 480 -30.33 -1.30 -3.94
N LYS A 481 -29.24 -1.77 -3.32
CA LYS A 481 -27.86 -1.34 -3.60
C LYS A 481 -27.11 -2.38 -4.44
N HIS A 482 -27.83 -3.23 -5.16
CA HIS A 482 -27.34 -4.30 -6.06
C HIS A 482 -26.39 -5.32 -5.42
N SER A 483 -26.34 -5.37 -4.09
CA SER A 483 -25.44 -6.21 -3.32
C SER A 483 -26.07 -7.58 -3.03
N PRO A 484 -25.28 -8.68 -3.04
CA PRO A 484 -25.80 -10.01 -2.71
C PRO A 484 -26.22 -10.10 -1.24
N TRP A 485 -27.10 -11.05 -0.93
CA TRP A 485 -27.45 -11.39 0.45
C TRP A 485 -26.22 -12.03 1.12
N ALA A 486 -26.06 -11.84 2.41
CA ALA A 486 -24.95 -12.41 3.16
C ALA A 486 -24.88 -13.94 3.03
N ASP A 487 -23.66 -14.49 2.98
CA ASP A 487 -23.46 -15.93 3.10
C ASP A 487 -24.17 -16.45 4.36
N GLY A 488 -24.84 -17.60 4.27
CA GLY A 488 -25.60 -18.21 5.36
C GLY A 488 -27.06 -17.75 5.48
N THR A 489 -27.50 -16.71 4.75
CA THR A 489 -28.89 -16.22 4.84
C THR A 489 -29.86 -17.29 4.32
N PRO A 490 -30.93 -17.67 5.06
CA PRO A 490 -31.93 -18.61 4.57
C PRO A 490 -32.57 -18.12 3.25
N CYS A 491 -32.67 -19.01 2.27
CA CYS A 491 -33.27 -18.72 0.95
C CYS A 491 -34.28 -19.79 0.50
N GLY A 492 -34.48 -20.82 1.32
CA GLY A 492 -35.49 -21.88 1.16
C GLY A 492 -35.45 -22.83 2.37
N PRO A 493 -36.43 -23.75 2.54
CA PRO A 493 -36.58 -24.55 3.76
C PRO A 493 -35.36 -25.39 4.17
N THR A 494 -34.53 -25.80 3.19
CA THR A 494 -33.26 -26.49 3.41
C THR A 494 -32.11 -25.86 2.62
N GLN A 495 -32.20 -24.54 2.36
CA GLN A 495 -31.27 -23.82 1.50
C GLN A 495 -30.84 -22.48 2.10
N ALA A 496 -29.56 -22.12 1.91
CA ALA A 496 -29.03 -20.81 2.30
C ALA A 496 -28.10 -20.21 1.23
N CYS A 497 -27.93 -18.90 1.30
CA CYS A 497 -27.09 -18.15 0.38
C CYS A 497 -25.60 -18.46 0.56
N MET A 498 -24.88 -18.59 -0.56
CA MET A 498 -23.43 -18.72 -0.57
C MET A 498 -22.86 -18.20 -1.89
N GLY A 499 -22.02 -17.16 -1.83
CA GLY A 499 -21.45 -16.52 -3.03
C GLY A 499 -22.53 -16.09 -4.01
N GLY A 500 -23.57 -15.38 -3.53
CA GLY A 500 -24.69 -14.89 -4.34
C GLY A 500 -25.67 -15.96 -4.87
N ARG A 501 -25.50 -17.24 -4.52
CA ARG A 501 -26.34 -18.36 -4.98
C ARG A 501 -27.09 -19.02 -3.82
N CYS A 502 -28.33 -19.44 -4.04
CA CYS A 502 -29.09 -20.24 -3.07
C CYS A 502 -28.71 -21.73 -3.20
N LEU A 503 -28.01 -22.29 -2.21
CA LEU A 503 -27.49 -23.68 -2.23
C LEU A 503 -28.15 -24.55 -1.15
N HIS A 504 -28.20 -25.87 -1.38
CA HIS A 504 -28.71 -26.82 -0.37
C HIS A 504 -27.75 -26.92 0.82
N VAL A 505 -28.25 -27.11 2.04
CA VAL A 505 -27.44 -27.14 3.27
C VAL A 505 -26.30 -28.17 3.23
N ASP A 506 -26.46 -29.29 2.49
CA ASP A 506 -25.37 -30.24 2.27
C ASP A 506 -24.19 -29.66 1.47
N GLN A 507 -24.46 -28.82 0.47
CA GLN A 507 -23.43 -28.17 -0.34
C GLN A 507 -22.64 -27.13 0.47
N LEU A 508 -23.25 -26.55 1.51
CA LEU A 508 -22.58 -25.62 2.42
C LEU A 508 -21.50 -26.30 3.28
N LYS A 509 -21.56 -27.64 3.43
CA LYS A 509 -20.58 -28.41 4.22
C LYS A 509 -19.17 -28.31 3.62
N ASP A 510 -19.06 -28.32 2.29
CA ASP A 510 -17.78 -28.18 1.58
C ASP A 510 -17.08 -26.85 1.89
N PHE A 511 -17.85 -25.78 2.10
CA PHE A 511 -17.32 -24.44 2.40
C PHE A 511 -16.82 -24.29 3.84
N ASN A 512 -17.13 -25.25 4.73
CA ASN A 512 -16.60 -25.30 6.09
C ASN A 512 -15.26 -26.07 6.20
N VAL A 513 -14.74 -26.63 5.09
CA VAL A 513 -13.50 -27.42 5.09
C VAL A 513 -12.35 -26.62 4.46
N PRO A 514 -11.35 -26.14 5.24
CA PRO A 514 -10.23 -25.37 4.71
C PRO A 514 -9.31 -26.21 3.82
N GLN A 515 -9.10 -25.76 2.58
CA GLN A 515 -8.16 -26.39 1.64
C GLN A 515 -6.91 -25.51 1.51
N ALA A 516 -5.77 -25.97 2.03
CA ALA A 516 -4.49 -25.28 1.87
C ALA A 516 -3.99 -25.39 0.42
N GLY A 517 -3.44 -24.29 -0.10
CA GLY A 517 -2.98 -24.19 -1.48
C GLY A 517 -1.59 -24.79 -1.69
N GLY A 518 -1.33 -25.25 -2.91
CA GLY A 518 -0.03 -25.81 -3.32
C GLY A 518 0.50 -25.20 -4.61
N TRP A 519 1.83 -25.21 -4.77
CA TRP A 519 2.47 -24.47 -5.87
C TRP A 519 2.22 -25.10 -7.25
N GLY A 520 1.77 -24.25 -8.18
CA GLY A 520 1.76 -24.52 -9.61
C GLY A 520 3.16 -24.87 -10.16
N PRO A 521 3.24 -25.36 -11.41
CA PRO A 521 4.52 -25.48 -12.10
C PRO A 521 5.13 -24.09 -12.28
N TRP A 522 6.45 -24.03 -12.48
CA TRP A 522 7.07 -22.79 -12.94
C TRP A 522 6.63 -22.49 -14.37
N GLY A 523 6.07 -21.30 -14.59
CA GLY A 523 5.75 -20.79 -15.92
C GLY A 523 7.00 -20.60 -16.80
N PRO A 524 6.81 -20.29 -18.09
CA PRO A 524 7.90 -20.04 -19.01
C PRO A 524 8.80 -18.89 -18.53
N TRP A 525 9.99 -18.79 -19.11
CA TRP A 525 10.83 -17.62 -18.96
C TRP A 525 10.29 -16.50 -19.85
N GLY A 526 10.02 -15.32 -19.25
CA GLY A 526 9.58 -14.14 -19.99
C GLY A 526 10.67 -13.56 -20.90
N HIS A 527 10.44 -12.37 -21.45
CA HIS A 527 11.45 -11.68 -22.26
C HIS A 527 12.70 -11.32 -21.46
N CYS A 528 13.85 -11.27 -22.14
CA CYS A 528 15.10 -10.82 -21.53
C CYS A 528 15.10 -9.28 -21.44
N SER A 529 15.44 -8.73 -20.27
CA SER A 529 15.42 -7.27 -20.04
C SER A 529 16.42 -6.45 -20.88
N ARG A 530 17.41 -7.11 -21.52
CA ARG A 530 18.44 -6.48 -22.37
C ARG A 530 18.73 -7.37 -23.58
N SER A 531 19.03 -6.77 -24.72
CA SER A 531 19.41 -7.50 -25.95
C SER A 531 20.84 -8.05 -25.93
N CYS A 532 21.71 -7.51 -25.08
CA CYS A 532 23.13 -7.87 -24.97
C CYS A 532 23.70 -7.45 -23.61
N GLY A 533 24.91 -7.94 -23.30
CA GLY A 533 25.74 -7.52 -22.17
C GLY A 533 25.16 -7.90 -20.79
N GLY A 534 24.34 -8.95 -20.72
CA GLY A 534 23.73 -9.44 -19.47
C GLY A 534 22.38 -8.82 -19.15
N GLY A 535 21.31 -9.37 -19.72
CA GLY A 535 19.94 -9.13 -19.26
C GLY A 535 19.50 -10.15 -18.21
N VAL A 536 18.26 -9.97 -17.72
CA VAL A 536 17.58 -10.86 -16.78
C VAL A 536 16.27 -11.37 -17.39
N GLN A 537 15.99 -12.66 -17.21
CA GLN A 537 14.68 -13.26 -17.45
C GLN A 537 14.04 -13.68 -16.13
N PHE A 538 12.74 -13.46 -16.00
CA PHE A 538 11.92 -13.92 -14.88
C PHE A 538 11.03 -15.10 -15.28
N SER A 539 10.68 -15.92 -14.29
CA SER A 539 9.71 -17.02 -14.40
C SER A 539 8.99 -17.09 -13.05
N SER A 540 7.66 -17.03 -13.07
CA SER A 540 6.79 -17.05 -11.89
C SER A 540 6.10 -18.41 -11.72
N ARG A 541 5.40 -18.58 -10.61
CA ARG A 541 4.40 -19.64 -10.40
C ARG A 541 3.31 -19.12 -9.47
N ASP A 542 2.09 -19.60 -9.67
CA ASP A 542 0.91 -19.25 -8.87
C ASP A 542 0.53 -20.40 -7.91
N CYS A 543 -0.32 -20.11 -6.93
CA CYS A 543 -0.78 -21.08 -5.93
C CYS A 543 -2.03 -21.82 -6.42
N THR A 544 -1.85 -22.83 -7.29
CA THR A 544 -2.93 -23.43 -8.09
C THR A 544 -3.03 -24.95 -8.04
N ARG A 545 -2.20 -25.65 -7.25
CA ARG A 545 -2.20 -27.13 -7.15
C ARG A 545 -2.14 -27.63 -5.70
N PRO A 546 -3.26 -27.59 -4.95
CA PRO A 546 -4.55 -27.01 -5.34
C PRO A 546 -4.56 -25.47 -5.18
N VAL A 547 -5.65 -24.83 -5.63
CA VAL A 547 -5.98 -23.44 -5.27
C VAL A 547 -6.46 -23.43 -3.81
N PRO A 548 -5.99 -22.52 -2.94
CA PRO A 548 -6.47 -22.46 -1.57
C PRO A 548 -7.94 -22.02 -1.52
N ARG A 549 -8.74 -22.66 -0.65
CA ARG A 549 -10.18 -22.38 -0.49
C ARG A 549 -10.57 -22.38 0.99
N ASN A 550 -11.71 -21.75 1.30
CA ASN A 550 -12.37 -21.83 2.62
C ASN A 550 -11.46 -21.45 3.79
N GLY A 551 -10.74 -20.33 3.67
CA GLY A 551 -9.77 -19.87 4.69
C GLY A 551 -8.47 -20.68 4.76
N GLY A 552 -8.28 -21.70 3.91
CA GLY A 552 -7.06 -22.50 3.84
C GLY A 552 -5.83 -21.67 3.47
N LYS A 553 -4.66 -22.08 4.01
CA LYS A 553 -3.41 -21.31 3.88
C LYS A 553 -2.98 -21.16 2.42
N TYR A 554 -2.68 -19.93 2.00
CA TYR A 554 -2.05 -19.63 0.71
C TYR A 554 -0.57 -20.06 0.70
N CYS A 555 -0.01 -20.31 -0.48
CA CYS A 555 1.32 -20.89 -0.63
C CYS A 555 2.44 -19.96 -0.13
N GLU A 556 3.39 -20.49 0.65
CA GLU A 556 4.60 -19.79 1.08
C GLU A 556 5.86 -20.22 0.33
N GLY A 557 6.90 -19.38 0.37
CA GLY A 557 8.19 -19.60 -0.30
C GLY A 557 8.29 -18.97 -1.68
N ARG A 558 9.34 -19.31 -2.45
CA ARG A 558 9.69 -18.62 -3.71
C ARG A 558 8.54 -18.66 -4.72
N ARG A 559 7.98 -17.48 -5.04
CA ARG A 559 6.95 -17.27 -6.09
C ARG A 559 7.57 -16.91 -7.45
N THR A 560 8.76 -16.33 -7.42
CA THR A 560 9.50 -15.88 -8.60
C THR A 560 10.94 -16.43 -8.61
N ARG A 561 11.44 -16.76 -9.80
CA ARG A 561 12.85 -17.07 -10.07
C ARG A 561 13.35 -16.23 -11.23
N PHE A 562 14.64 -15.95 -11.25
CA PHE A 562 15.31 -15.17 -12.28
C PHE A 562 16.60 -15.86 -12.75
N ARG A 563 17.04 -15.56 -13.97
CA ARG A 563 18.31 -16.02 -14.55
C ARG A 563 18.91 -14.95 -15.47
N SER A 564 20.22 -15.01 -15.72
CA SER A 564 20.84 -14.23 -16.80
C SER A 564 20.39 -14.71 -18.18
N CYS A 565 20.42 -13.81 -19.15
CA CYS A 565 20.15 -14.03 -20.57
C CYS A 565 20.97 -13.02 -21.39
N ASN A 566 21.16 -13.28 -22.69
CA ASN A 566 21.86 -12.40 -23.62
C ASN A 566 23.20 -11.88 -23.05
N THR A 567 24.03 -12.83 -22.60
CA THR A 567 25.28 -12.60 -21.86
C THR A 567 26.44 -12.16 -22.75
N ASP A 568 26.33 -12.28 -24.06
CA ASP A 568 27.36 -11.82 -25.00
C ASP A 568 27.50 -10.30 -24.96
N ASN A 569 28.73 -9.79 -25.03
CA ASN A 569 29.00 -8.36 -24.92
C ASN A 569 28.27 -7.56 -26.01
N CYS A 570 27.77 -6.37 -25.66
CA CYS A 570 27.13 -5.48 -26.61
C CYS A 570 28.10 -5.03 -27.73
N PRO A 571 27.61 -4.78 -28.96
CA PRO A 571 28.43 -4.29 -30.05
C PRO A 571 29.19 -3.00 -29.69
N THR A 572 30.48 -2.95 -30.05
CA THR A 572 31.34 -1.78 -29.86
C THR A 572 30.87 -0.64 -30.76
N GLY A 573 30.01 0.23 -30.25
CA GLY A 573 29.40 1.30 -31.04
C GLY A 573 28.53 2.29 -30.26
N SER A 574 27.88 1.88 -29.15
CA SER A 574 27.30 2.87 -28.22
C SER A 574 28.43 3.62 -27.50
N ALA A 575 28.33 4.94 -27.45
CA ALA A 575 29.26 5.79 -26.70
C ALA A 575 28.97 5.82 -25.19
N LEU A 576 27.83 5.26 -24.77
CA LEU A 576 27.28 5.32 -23.42
C LEU A 576 27.20 3.92 -22.80
N THR A 577 27.28 3.84 -21.46
CA THR A 577 26.80 2.67 -20.72
C THR A 577 25.28 2.58 -20.79
N PHE A 578 24.75 1.36 -20.62
CA PHE A 578 23.30 1.12 -20.49
C PHE A 578 22.62 1.91 -19.36
N ARG A 579 23.37 2.41 -18.36
CA ARG A 579 22.85 3.30 -17.31
C ARG A 579 22.90 4.78 -17.70
N GLU A 580 23.91 5.21 -18.46
CA GLU A 580 23.94 6.53 -19.08
C GLU A 580 22.81 6.68 -20.09
N GLU A 581 22.51 5.64 -20.89
CA GLU A 581 21.34 5.60 -21.79
C GLU A 581 20.02 5.81 -21.01
N GLN A 582 19.88 5.20 -19.84
CA GLN A 582 18.71 5.40 -18.96
C GLN A 582 18.61 6.83 -18.40
N CYS A 583 19.72 7.46 -17.98
CA CYS A 583 19.69 8.86 -17.55
C CYS A 583 19.42 9.81 -18.73
N ALA A 584 20.05 9.57 -19.89
CA ALA A 584 19.95 10.40 -21.09
C ALA A 584 18.52 10.46 -21.67
N ALA A 585 17.69 9.45 -21.42
CA ALA A 585 16.26 9.47 -21.77
C ALA A 585 15.49 10.67 -21.15
N TYR A 586 16.00 11.27 -20.08
CA TYR A 586 15.40 12.42 -19.39
C TYR A 586 15.98 13.77 -19.84
N ASN A 587 16.98 13.80 -20.73
CA ASN A 587 17.65 15.02 -21.20
C ASN A 587 16.67 16.02 -21.86
N HIS A 588 15.64 15.50 -22.53
CA HIS A 588 14.61 16.30 -23.21
C HIS A 588 13.30 16.44 -22.40
N ARG A 589 13.23 15.95 -21.15
CA ARG A 589 12.05 16.02 -20.28
C ARG A 589 11.90 17.37 -19.57
N THR A 590 11.77 18.43 -20.36
CA THR A 590 11.56 19.81 -19.87
C THR A 590 10.25 19.99 -19.10
N ASP A 591 9.29 19.07 -19.26
CA ASP A 591 8.05 18.99 -18.48
C ASP A 591 8.28 18.71 -16.99
N LEU A 592 9.33 17.95 -16.65
CA LEU A 592 9.72 17.65 -15.27
C LEU A 592 10.60 18.74 -14.66
N PHE A 593 11.35 19.48 -15.49
CA PHE A 593 12.43 20.38 -15.07
C PHE A 593 12.20 21.85 -15.47
N LYS A 594 10.95 22.30 -15.44
CA LYS A 594 10.51 23.65 -15.89
C LYS A 594 11.26 24.85 -15.29
N SER A 595 11.94 24.67 -14.17
CA SER A 595 12.74 25.70 -13.49
C SER A 595 14.21 25.78 -13.95
N PHE A 596 14.66 24.91 -14.86
CA PHE A 596 16.05 24.81 -15.30
C PHE A 596 16.25 25.29 -16.75
N PRO A 597 17.39 25.94 -17.07
CA PRO A 597 17.62 26.54 -18.38
C PRO A 597 18.03 25.50 -19.44
N GLY A 598 17.06 25.02 -20.22
CA GLY A 598 17.29 24.21 -21.43
C GLY A 598 17.20 22.69 -21.22
N PRO A 599 17.49 21.89 -22.27
CA PRO A 599 17.62 20.44 -22.14
C PRO A 599 18.82 20.11 -21.25
N MET A 600 18.63 19.12 -20.38
CA MET A 600 19.60 18.72 -19.37
C MET A 600 20.57 17.68 -19.94
N ASP A 601 21.77 17.56 -19.36
CA ASP A 601 22.70 16.44 -19.60
C ASP A 601 22.81 15.62 -18.31
N TRP A 602 21.98 14.59 -18.20
CA TRP A 602 21.90 13.70 -17.05
C TRP A 602 22.89 12.53 -17.18
N VAL A 603 23.84 12.45 -16.25
CA VAL A 603 24.76 11.31 -16.11
C VAL A 603 24.43 10.50 -14.85
N PRO A 604 24.69 9.18 -14.80
CA PRO A 604 24.52 8.40 -13.60
C PRO A 604 25.44 8.87 -12.48
N ARG A 605 24.92 8.92 -11.26
CA ARG A 605 25.70 9.22 -10.06
C ARG A 605 25.86 7.97 -9.21
N TYR A 606 27.09 7.63 -8.85
CA TYR A 606 27.41 6.54 -7.94
C TYR A 606 28.02 7.07 -6.62
N THR A 607 28.78 8.17 -6.63
CA THR A 607 29.29 8.81 -5.40
C THR A 607 28.17 9.39 -4.54
N GLY A 608 28.17 9.02 -3.26
CA GLY A 608 27.15 9.44 -2.29
C GLY A 608 25.84 8.62 -2.33
N VAL A 609 25.68 7.68 -3.27
CA VAL A 609 24.52 6.78 -3.28
C VAL A 609 24.76 5.65 -2.27
N ALA A 610 23.84 5.49 -1.32
CA ALA A 610 23.91 4.45 -0.29
C ALA A 610 23.82 3.04 -0.90
N ALA A 611 24.42 2.04 -0.26
CA ALA A 611 24.53 0.68 -0.80
C ALA A 611 23.17 0.02 -1.16
N ARG A 612 22.11 0.34 -0.42
CA ARG A 612 20.73 -0.11 -0.68
C ARG A 612 20.07 0.57 -1.88
N ASP A 613 20.54 1.77 -2.23
CA ASP A 613 19.97 2.67 -3.24
C ASP A 613 20.73 2.59 -4.58
N GLN A 614 21.80 1.79 -4.67
CA GLN A 614 22.64 1.61 -5.88
C GLN A 614 21.89 1.20 -7.15
N CYS A 615 20.68 0.64 -7.02
CA CYS A 615 19.85 0.22 -8.14
C CYS A 615 18.63 1.12 -8.38
N LYS A 616 18.58 2.31 -7.78
CA LYS A 616 17.70 3.42 -8.20
C LYS A 616 18.36 4.18 -9.36
N LEU A 617 17.58 4.83 -10.24
CA LEU A 617 18.12 5.64 -11.32
C LEU A 617 18.49 7.05 -10.80
N THR A 618 19.54 7.11 -9.97
CA THR A 618 20.11 8.38 -9.49
C THR A 618 20.97 9.00 -10.59
N CYS A 619 20.54 10.15 -11.10
CA CYS A 619 21.25 10.89 -12.14
C CYS A 619 21.61 12.31 -11.66
N GLN A 620 22.67 12.89 -12.22
CA GLN A 620 23.18 14.22 -11.92
C GLN A 620 23.30 15.04 -13.22
N ALA A 621 22.93 16.31 -13.15
CA ALA A 621 23.12 17.26 -14.23
C ALA A 621 24.61 17.62 -14.36
N ARG A 622 25.27 17.30 -15.49
CA ARG A 622 26.73 17.48 -15.62
C ARG A 622 27.19 18.91 -15.35
N ALA A 623 26.46 19.89 -15.88
CA ALA A 623 26.82 21.31 -15.78
C ALA A 623 26.42 21.98 -14.44
N LEU A 624 25.37 21.50 -13.77
CA LEU A 624 24.78 22.18 -12.59
C LEU A 624 25.01 21.43 -11.26
N GLY A 625 25.46 20.18 -11.28
CA GLY A 625 25.75 19.39 -10.08
C GLY A 625 24.52 18.87 -9.29
N TYR A 626 23.32 19.42 -9.52
CA TYR A 626 22.07 18.90 -8.97
C TYR A 626 21.85 17.44 -9.37
N TYR A 627 21.34 16.64 -8.43
CA TYR A 627 21.04 15.23 -8.64
C TYR A 627 19.63 14.89 -8.18
N TYR A 628 19.02 13.91 -8.85
CA TYR A 628 17.67 13.41 -8.57
C TYR A 628 17.64 11.89 -8.71
N VAL A 629 16.68 11.25 -8.04
CA VAL A 629 16.27 9.87 -8.37
C VAL A 629 15.17 9.98 -9.42
N LEU A 630 15.50 9.63 -10.67
CA LEU A 630 14.56 9.76 -11.80
C LEU A 630 13.57 8.58 -11.87
N GLU A 631 14.03 7.39 -11.51
CA GLU A 631 13.21 6.17 -11.40
C GLU A 631 13.54 5.38 -10.12
N PRO A 632 12.55 4.73 -9.48
CA PRO A 632 12.76 3.95 -8.26
C PRO A 632 13.59 2.68 -8.51
N ARG A 633 13.78 2.26 -9.77
CA ARG A 633 14.66 1.16 -10.18
C ARG A 633 15.28 1.46 -11.53
N VAL A 634 16.54 1.05 -11.73
CA VAL A 634 17.12 0.87 -13.07
C VAL A 634 16.56 -0.41 -13.71
N VAL A 635 16.62 -0.50 -15.04
CA VAL A 635 16.24 -1.71 -15.80
C VAL A 635 17.08 -2.91 -15.34
N ASP A 636 16.45 -4.06 -15.14
CA ASP A 636 17.14 -5.24 -14.63
C ASP A 636 18.27 -5.71 -15.56
N GLY A 637 19.37 -6.18 -14.98
CA GLY A 637 20.61 -6.46 -15.71
C GLY A 637 21.53 -5.24 -15.87
N THR A 638 21.11 -4.03 -15.47
CA THR A 638 22.03 -2.87 -15.38
C THR A 638 23.09 -3.10 -14.30
N PRO A 639 24.39 -2.84 -14.54
CA PRO A 639 25.42 -2.92 -13.50
C PRO A 639 25.17 -1.97 -12.32
N CYS A 640 25.44 -2.44 -11.09
CA CYS A 640 25.21 -1.65 -9.88
C CYS A 640 26.16 -0.44 -9.76
N SER A 641 27.39 -0.59 -10.28
CA SER A 641 28.44 0.43 -10.28
C SER A 641 29.48 0.12 -11.37
N PRO A 642 30.26 1.08 -11.90
CA PRO A 642 31.21 0.85 -12.99
C PRO A 642 32.27 -0.22 -12.69
N ASP A 643 32.68 -0.32 -11.42
CA ASP A 643 33.76 -1.19 -10.95
C ASP A 643 33.28 -2.58 -10.47
N SER A 644 32.03 -2.97 -10.78
CA SER A 644 31.44 -4.23 -10.29
C SER A 644 30.66 -4.97 -11.38
N SER A 645 30.92 -6.27 -11.51
CA SER A 645 30.15 -7.18 -12.35
C SER A 645 28.78 -7.54 -11.77
N SER A 646 28.44 -7.02 -10.58
CA SER A 646 27.11 -7.23 -9.97
C SER A 646 26.05 -6.41 -10.69
N VAL A 647 24.86 -6.99 -10.86
CA VAL A 647 23.76 -6.41 -11.65
C VAL A 647 22.52 -6.16 -10.79
N CYS A 648 21.73 -5.18 -11.17
CA CYS A 648 20.46 -4.87 -10.53
C CYS A 648 19.38 -5.88 -10.94
N VAL A 649 18.63 -6.38 -9.96
CA VAL A 649 17.46 -7.26 -10.12
C VAL A 649 16.37 -6.79 -9.15
N GLN A 650 15.25 -6.31 -9.68
CA GLN A 650 14.16 -5.61 -8.98
C GLN A 650 14.67 -4.66 -7.89
N GLY A 651 15.52 -3.71 -8.29
CA GLY A 651 16.01 -2.64 -7.43
C GLY A 651 17.01 -3.09 -6.34
N ARG A 652 17.54 -4.32 -6.41
CA ARG A 652 18.64 -4.78 -5.53
C ARG A 652 19.87 -5.17 -6.33
N CYS A 653 21.05 -4.84 -5.82
CA CYS A 653 22.29 -5.32 -6.39
C CYS A 653 22.48 -6.82 -6.07
N ILE A 654 22.60 -7.65 -7.10
CA ILE A 654 22.81 -9.10 -7.02
C ILE A 654 24.17 -9.44 -7.64
N HIS A 655 24.91 -10.32 -6.97
CA HIS A 655 26.22 -10.76 -7.47
C HIS A 655 26.07 -11.56 -8.78
N ALA A 656 26.75 -11.08 -9.82
CA ALA A 656 27.03 -11.79 -11.05
C ALA A 656 28.54 -11.77 -11.34
N GLY A 657 29.01 -12.74 -12.13
CA GLY A 657 30.41 -12.80 -12.57
C GLY A 657 30.70 -11.84 -13.72
N CYS A 658 31.97 -11.70 -14.07
CA CYS A 658 32.41 -10.91 -15.23
C CYS A 658 31.93 -11.44 -16.59
N ASP A 659 31.35 -12.64 -16.61
CA ASP A 659 30.68 -13.29 -17.73
C ASP A 659 29.18 -12.97 -17.78
N HIS A 660 28.74 -11.95 -17.02
CA HIS A 660 27.36 -11.48 -16.90
C HIS A 660 26.36 -12.52 -16.36
N VAL A 661 26.86 -13.65 -15.82
CA VAL A 661 26.06 -14.73 -15.25
C VAL A 661 25.84 -14.49 -13.75
N ILE A 662 24.58 -14.34 -13.35
CA ILE A 662 24.15 -14.23 -11.95
C ILE A 662 24.62 -15.45 -11.15
N GLY A 663 25.29 -15.22 -10.02
CA GLY A 663 25.89 -16.26 -9.19
C GLY A 663 27.20 -16.86 -9.71
N SER A 664 27.69 -16.45 -10.90
CA SER A 664 29.00 -16.88 -11.40
C SER A 664 30.13 -16.31 -10.53
N LYS A 665 31.10 -17.17 -10.23
CA LYS A 665 32.29 -16.81 -9.42
C LYS A 665 33.42 -16.21 -10.28
N LYS A 666 33.27 -16.12 -11.60
CA LYS A 666 34.31 -15.55 -12.48
C LYS A 666 34.48 -14.06 -12.19
N LYS A 667 35.74 -13.61 -12.13
CA LYS A 667 36.12 -12.22 -11.93
C LYS A 667 37.03 -11.75 -13.06
N PHE A 668 37.04 -10.45 -13.29
CA PHE A 668 38.08 -9.84 -14.10
C PHE A 668 39.44 -10.05 -13.44
N ASP A 669 40.44 -10.39 -14.24
CA ASP A 669 41.83 -10.40 -13.80
C ASP A 669 42.38 -8.96 -13.74
N LYS A 670 43.66 -8.81 -13.35
CA LYS A 670 44.33 -7.51 -13.27
C LYS A 670 44.46 -6.78 -14.63
N CYS A 671 44.13 -7.43 -15.74
CA CYS A 671 44.15 -6.94 -17.11
C CYS A 671 42.73 -6.64 -17.66
N MET A 672 41.68 -6.81 -16.84
CA MET A 672 40.26 -6.77 -17.23
C MET A 672 39.84 -7.87 -18.23
N VAL A 673 40.54 -9.01 -18.25
CA VAL A 673 40.08 -10.23 -18.94
C VAL A 673 39.23 -11.06 -17.99
N CYS A 674 38.01 -11.41 -18.40
CA CYS A 674 37.11 -12.21 -17.57
C CYS A 674 37.62 -13.65 -17.42
N GLY A 675 37.92 -14.07 -16.19
CA GLY A 675 38.50 -15.38 -15.92
C GLY A 675 39.95 -15.54 -16.39
N GLY A 676 40.65 -14.44 -16.69
CA GLY A 676 42.06 -14.47 -17.10
C GLY A 676 43.02 -14.80 -15.96
N ASP A 677 44.27 -15.10 -16.31
CA ASP A 677 45.38 -15.38 -15.39
C ASP A 677 46.23 -14.12 -15.06
N GLY A 678 45.94 -13.00 -15.73
CA GLY A 678 46.73 -11.78 -15.68
C GLY A 678 48.08 -11.85 -16.41
N SER A 679 48.31 -12.79 -17.31
CA SER A 679 49.54 -12.83 -18.12
C SER A 679 49.60 -11.68 -19.13
N GLY A 680 48.46 -11.34 -19.75
CA GLY A 680 48.33 -10.42 -20.88
C GLY A 680 48.65 -8.94 -20.62
N CYS A 681 49.00 -8.54 -19.40
CA CYS A 681 49.37 -7.17 -19.07
C CYS A 681 50.57 -7.09 -18.11
N SER A 682 51.10 -5.88 -17.94
CA SER A 682 52.21 -5.56 -17.04
C SER A 682 51.86 -4.37 -16.15
N LYS A 683 52.28 -4.41 -14.89
CA LYS A 683 52.06 -3.29 -13.95
C LYS A 683 53.07 -2.19 -14.20
N GLN A 684 52.59 -0.98 -14.44
CA GLN A 684 53.39 0.24 -14.34
C GLN A 684 53.07 0.96 -13.04
N SER A 685 54.07 1.57 -12.41
CA SER A 685 53.89 2.39 -11.21
C SER A 685 55.08 3.31 -10.97
N GLY A 686 54.82 4.50 -10.45
CA GLY A 686 55.84 5.50 -10.16
C GLY A 686 55.47 6.40 -8.99
N SER A 687 56.35 7.34 -8.68
CA SER A 687 56.04 8.41 -7.72
C SER A 687 56.67 9.75 -8.09
N PHE A 688 55.87 10.80 -8.05
CA PHE A 688 56.24 12.15 -8.42
C PHE A 688 56.55 13.00 -7.17
N LYS A 689 57.63 13.78 -7.23
CA LYS A 689 58.14 14.63 -6.14
C LYS A 689 58.66 16.02 -6.60
N LYS A 690 58.81 16.24 -7.91
CA LYS A 690 59.45 17.44 -8.47
C LYS A 690 58.39 18.39 -9.02
N PHE A 691 57.82 19.18 -8.12
CA PHE A 691 56.72 20.10 -8.41
C PHE A 691 57.25 21.48 -8.84
N ARG A 692 56.66 22.05 -9.88
CA ARG A 692 56.74 23.48 -10.24
C ARG A 692 55.39 24.14 -9.96
N TYR A 693 55.32 25.46 -9.83
CA TYR A 693 54.03 26.17 -9.69
C TYR A 693 53.14 25.96 -10.93
N GLY A 694 51.82 25.89 -10.76
CA GLY A 694 50.86 25.61 -11.83
C GLY A 694 50.71 24.13 -12.17
N TYR A 695 50.28 23.82 -13.39
CA TYR A 695 50.02 22.45 -13.86
C TYR A 695 51.32 21.71 -14.24
N ASN A 696 51.49 20.49 -13.70
CA ASN A 696 52.62 19.61 -13.99
C ASN A 696 52.14 18.30 -14.60
N ASN A 697 52.71 17.88 -15.73
CA ASN A 697 52.51 16.53 -16.28
C ASN A 697 53.19 15.48 -15.39
N VAL A 698 52.45 14.48 -14.92
CA VAL A 698 52.97 13.41 -14.07
C VAL A 698 53.27 12.14 -14.88
N VAL A 699 52.30 11.68 -15.67
CA VAL A 699 52.40 10.52 -16.55
C VAL A 699 51.23 10.53 -17.54
N THR A 700 51.45 10.11 -18.78
CA THR A 700 50.36 9.79 -19.71
C THR A 700 50.05 8.29 -19.61
N ILE A 701 48.85 7.97 -19.16
CA ILE A 701 48.32 6.61 -19.06
C ILE A 701 47.83 6.22 -20.47
N PRO A 702 48.28 5.11 -21.06
CA PRO A 702 47.92 4.73 -22.42
C PRO A 702 46.49 4.18 -22.54
N ALA A 703 45.96 4.15 -23.76
CA ALA A 703 44.76 3.38 -24.07
C ALA A 703 44.94 1.89 -23.73
N GLY A 704 43.85 1.21 -23.40
CA GLY A 704 43.85 -0.16 -22.90
C GLY A 704 44.30 -0.32 -21.44
N ALA A 705 44.74 0.75 -20.76
CA ALA A 705 45.21 0.67 -19.38
C ALA A 705 44.07 0.42 -18.38
N THR A 706 44.35 -0.39 -17.36
CA THR A 706 43.36 -0.90 -16.38
C THR A 706 43.84 -0.75 -14.93
N HIS A 707 42.92 -0.86 -13.98
CA HIS A 707 43.13 -0.72 -12.53
C HIS A 707 43.97 0.52 -12.18
N ILE A 708 43.53 1.68 -12.69
CA ILE A 708 44.16 2.97 -12.44
C ILE A 708 43.98 3.32 -10.96
N LEU A 709 45.08 3.66 -10.31
CA LEU A 709 45.10 4.12 -8.92
C LEU A 709 46.15 5.22 -8.75
N VAL A 710 45.70 6.39 -8.31
CA VAL A 710 46.56 7.52 -7.92
C VAL A 710 46.26 7.86 -6.46
N ARG A 711 47.32 8.12 -5.68
CA ARG A 711 47.22 8.52 -4.27
C ARG A 711 48.23 9.61 -3.95
N GLN A 712 47.76 10.68 -3.33
CA GLN A 712 48.58 11.67 -2.63
C GLN A 712 49.18 11.03 -1.36
N GLN A 713 50.33 11.54 -0.91
CA GLN A 713 50.96 11.25 0.37
C GLN A 713 51.65 12.53 0.86
N GLY A 714 51.44 12.90 2.12
CA GLY A 714 51.96 14.13 2.73
C GLY A 714 51.30 14.40 4.08
N SER A 715 51.71 15.47 4.77
CA SER A 715 51.02 15.93 5.98
C SER A 715 49.71 16.64 5.60
N PRO A 716 48.57 16.40 6.29
CA PRO A 716 47.30 17.09 6.00
C PRO A 716 47.33 18.61 6.18
N SER A 717 48.32 19.14 6.92
CA SER A 717 48.34 20.51 7.45
C SER A 717 48.64 21.63 6.45
N LEU A 718 49.09 21.33 5.23
CA LEU A 718 49.29 22.32 4.16
C LEU A 718 48.97 21.71 2.78
N LYS A 719 47.78 21.99 2.25
CA LYS A 719 47.37 21.53 0.91
C LYS A 719 47.93 22.42 -0.20
N SER A 720 49.03 21.95 -0.78
CA SER A 720 49.77 22.65 -1.84
C SER A 720 49.51 22.13 -3.25
N ILE A 721 48.99 20.90 -3.39
CA ILE A 721 48.83 20.20 -4.67
C ILE A 721 47.46 19.52 -4.78
N TYR A 722 46.91 19.50 -6.00
CA TYR A 722 45.58 18.99 -6.36
C TYR A 722 45.66 18.19 -7.67
N LEU A 723 44.96 17.07 -7.78
CA LEU A 723 44.93 16.21 -8.98
C LEU A 723 44.18 16.87 -10.13
N ALA A 724 44.64 16.65 -11.36
CA ALA A 724 43.94 17.04 -12.58
C ALA A 724 44.08 15.95 -13.67
N LEU A 725 43.13 15.91 -14.60
CA LEU A 725 43.11 14.94 -15.71
C LEU A 725 42.89 15.67 -17.03
N LYS A 726 43.82 15.51 -17.97
CA LYS A 726 43.78 16.11 -19.30
C LYS A 726 43.62 15.04 -20.38
N LEU A 727 42.64 15.23 -21.25
CA LEU A 727 42.31 14.35 -22.37
C LEU A 727 43.24 14.61 -23.57
N GLN A 728 43.22 13.73 -24.56
CA GLN A 728 44.13 13.78 -25.72
C GLN A 728 43.87 14.99 -26.64
N ASP A 729 42.63 15.48 -26.69
CA ASP A 729 42.22 16.70 -27.40
C ASP A 729 42.71 18.00 -26.73
N GLY A 730 43.26 17.89 -25.51
CA GLY A 730 43.71 19.02 -24.70
C GLY A 730 42.69 19.53 -23.68
N SER A 731 41.46 19.03 -23.68
CA SER A 731 40.43 19.39 -22.68
C SER A 731 40.70 18.73 -21.31
N TYR A 732 39.99 19.15 -20.27
CA TYR A 732 40.11 18.59 -18.92
C TYR A 732 38.88 17.77 -18.53
N ALA A 733 39.12 16.53 -18.09
CA ALA A 733 38.11 15.68 -17.47
C ALA A 733 37.99 15.92 -15.94
N LEU A 734 39.04 16.43 -15.31
CA LEU A 734 39.05 16.78 -13.88
C LEU A 734 39.96 17.99 -13.63
N ASN A 735 39.45 18.96 -12.89
CA ASN A 735 40.17 20.12 -12.34
C ASN A 735 41.00 20.92 -13.38
N GLY A 736 40.35 21.30 -14.48
CA GLY A 736 40.88 22.26 -15.47
C GLY A 736 40.63 23.73 -15.09
N GLU A 737 41.17 24.66 -15.89
CA GLU A 737 40.95 26.11 -15.77
C GLU A 737 41.09 26.67 -14.33
N TYR A 738 42.04 26.12 -13.57
CA TYR A 738 42.29 26.41 -12.14
C TYR A 738 41.09 26.20 -11.21
N THR A 739 40.01 25.58 -11.70
CA THR A 739 38.79 25.28 -10.95
C THR A 739 38.91 23.92 -10.28
N LEU A 740 38.70 23.86 -8.97
CA LEU A 740 38.81 22.63 -8.18
C LEU A 740 37.44 22.04 -7.86
N THR A 741 37.29 20.73 -8.07
CA THR A 741 36.11 19.96 -7.63
C THR A 741 36.26 19.67 -6.13
N PRO A 742 35.47 20.27 -5.24
CA PRO A 742 35.71 20.17 -3.80
C PRO A 742 35.32 18.79 -3.24
N SER A 743 34.24 18.19 -3.76
CA SER A 743 33.58 17.01 -3.20
C SER A 743 33.87 15.72 -3.97
N PRO A 744 33.67 14.53 -3.36
CA PRO A 744 33.82 13.24 -4.05
C PRO A 744 32.90 13.11 -5.27
N THR A 745 33.48 12.81 -6.44
CA THR A 745 32.81 12.89 -7.74
C THR A 745 33.24 11.73 -8.65
N ASP A 746 32.29 11.17 -9.41
CA ASP A 746 32.56 10.24 -10.51
C ASP A 746 33.00 11.02 -11.76
N VAL A 747 34.22 10.79 -12.23
CA VAL A 747 34.78 11.41 -13.44
C VAL A 747 34.51 10.53 -14.65
N ALA A 748 33.53 10.91 -15.47
CA ALA A 748 33.25 10.24 -16.74
C ALA A 748 34.34 10.51 -17.78
N LEU A 749 34.74 9.47 -18.51
CA LEU A 749 35.74 9.51 -19.58
C LEU A 749 35.18 8.88 -20.87
N PRO A 750 35.70 9.25 -22.06
CA PRO A 750 35.29 8.64 -23.32
C PRO A 750 35.39 7.11 -23.32
N GLY A 751 34.40 6.45 -23.92
CA GLY A 751 34.31 5.00 -24.00
C GLY A 751 33.81 4.33 -22.72
N ALA A 752 32.77 4.90 -22.08
CA ALA A 752 32.04 4.29 -20.97
C ALA A 752 32.87 4.00 -19.69
N VAL A 753 34.02 4.66 -19.50
CA VAL A 753 34.86 4.53 -18.30
C VAL A 753 34.54 5.64 -17.29
N SER A 754 34.47 5.28 -16.01
CA SER A 754 34.41 6.26 -14.92
C SER A 754 35.57 6.05 -13.95
N LEU A 755 36.14 7.15 -13.42
CA LEU A 755 37.13 7.13 -12.34
C LEU A 755 36.57 7.88 -11.12
N ARG A 756 36.58 7.25 -9.96
CA ARG A 756 36.15 7.88 -8.70
C ARG A 756 37.25 8.80 -8.18
N TYR A 757 36.92 10.08 -7.96
CA TYR A 757 37.79 11.08 -7.36
C TYR A 757 37.30 11.46 -5.95
N SER A 758 38.21 11.64 -5.00
CA SER A 758 37.89 11.94 -3.59
C SER A 758 37.43 13.36 -3.30
N GLY A 759 37.57 14.30 -4.25
CA GLY A 759 37.36 15.73 -3.99
C GLY A 759 38.59 16.42 -3.39
N ALA A 760 38.81 17.68 -3.74
CA ALA A 760 39.93 18.50 -3.25
C ALA A 760 39.85 18.81 -1.74
N THR A 761 38.67 18.65 -1.12
CA THR A 761 38.49 18.81 0.33
C THR A 761 38.95 17.60 1.14
N ALA A 762 39.11 16.41 0.53
CA ALA A 762 39.60 15.21 1.22
C ALA A 762 41.00 15.40 1.85
N ALA A 763 41.27 14.80 3.00
CA ALA A 763 42.55 14.97 3.71
C ALA A 763 43.79 14.48 2.92
N SER A 764 43.57 13.55 1.98
CA SER A 764 44.54 13.10 0.99
C SER A 764 43.79 12.68 -0.26
N GLU A 765 44.17 13.21 -1.42
CA GLU A 765 43.47 12.93 -2.67
C GLU A 765 43.76 11.54 -3.22
N THR A 766 42.70 10.90 -3.73
CA THR A 766 42.76 9.63 -4.44
C THR A 766 41.91 9.65 -5.69
N LEU A 767 42.42 9.02 -6.75
CA LEU A 767 41.69 8.74 -7.99
C LEU A 767 41.78 7.24 -8.28
N SER A 768 40.67 6.58 -8.60
CA SER A 768 40.68 5.14 -8.91
C SER A 768 39.57 4.70 -9.84
N GLY A 769 39.85 3.75 -10.74
CA GLY A 769 38.83 3.07 -11.55
C GLY A 769 39.41 1.94 -12.40
N HIS A 770 38.55 1.02 -12.85
CA HIS A 770 39.00 -0.25 -13.45
C HIS A 770 39.46 -0.17 -14.91
N GLY A 771 38.93 0.74 -15.73
CA GLY A 771 39.18 0.77 -17.18
C GLY A 771 38.54 -0.43 -17.91
N PRO A 772 39.01 -0.81 -19.11
CA PRO A 772 40.16 -0.25 -19.85
C PRO A 772 39.88 1.13 -20.45
N LEU A 773 40.87 2.03 -20.44
CA LEU A 773 40.76 3.34 -21.11
C LEU A 773 40.59 3.19 -22.63
N ALA A 774 39.59 3.84 -23.22
CA ALA A 774 39.44 3.88 -24.69
C ALA A 774 40.51 4.75 -25.39
N GLN A 775 40.98 5.82 -24.73
CA GLN A 775 42.01 6.73 -25.25
C GLN A 775 43.05 7.09 -24.18
N PRO A 776 44.25 7.57 -24.54
CA PRO A 776 45.25 8.03 -23.58
C PRO A 776 44.75 9.18 -22.69
N LEU A 777 45.17 9.15 -21.42
CA LEU A 777 44.77 10.08 -20.37
C LEU A 777 46.01 10.64 -19.67
N THR A 778 46.21 11.95 -19.67
CA THR A 778 47.36 12.56 -19.00
C THR A 778 47.00 12.93 -17.57
N LEU A 779 47.64 12.26 -16.61
CA LEU A 779 47.60 12.62 -15.20
C LEU A 779 48.44 13.89 -15.00
N GLN A 780 47.79 14.92 -14.46
CA GLN A 780 48.42 16.16 -14.06
C GLN A 780 48.26 16.41 -12.56
N VAL A 781 49.05 17.35 -12.06
CA VAL A 781 48.91 17.92 -10.72
C VAL A 781 49.04 19.43 -10.78
N LEU A 782 48.03 20.14 -10.28
CA LEU A 782 48.02 21.58 -10.08
C LEU A 782 48.70 21.89 -8.74
N VAL A 783 49.69 22.78 -8.76
CA VAL A 783 50.47 23.21 -7.60
C VAL A 783 50.16 24.68 -7.32
N ALA A 784 49.46 24.92 -6.22
CA ALA A 784 48.98 26.25 -5.81
C ALA A 784 49.60 26.75 -4.49
N GLY A 785 50.45 25.96 -3.85
CA GLY A 785 51.17 26.32 -2.62
C GLY A 785 52.52 25.61 -2.51
N ASN A 786 53.23 25.76 -1.39
CA ASN A 786 54.56 25.20 -1.17
C ASN A 786 54.53 23.67 -0.94
N PRO A 787 55.04 22.82 -1.86
CA PRO A 787 54.79 21.38 -1.86
C PRO A 787 55.83 20.57 -1.05
N GLN A 788 56.28 21.10 0.10
CA GLN A 788 57.23 20.40 0.97
C GLN A 788 56.63 19.09 1.48
N ASN A 789 57.44 18.03 1.44
CA ASN A 789 57.07 16.66 1.83
C ASN A 789 55.86 16.05 1.07
N ALA A 790 55.33 16.72 0.05
CA ALA A 790 54.30 16.16 -0.82
C ALA A 790 54.88 15.07 -1.74
N ARG A 791 54.13 14.00 -1.96
CA ARG A 791 54.49 12.92 -2.89
C ARG A 791 53.24 12.35 -3.52
N LEU A 792 53.20 12.29 -4.85
CA LEU A 792 52.16 11.54 -5.56
C LEU A 792 52.68 10.13 -5.87
N ARG A 793 51.84 9.11 -5.73
CA ARG A 793 52.08 7.77 -6.29
C ARG A 793 50.99 7.40 -7.27
N TYR A 794 51.36 6.69 -8.33
CA TYR A 794 50.42 6.14 -9.29
C TYR A 794 50.76 4.69 -9.62
N SER A 795 49.75 3.91 -10.00
CA SER A 795 49.90 2.59 -10.63
C SER A 795 48.72 2.27 -11.53
N PHE A 796 48.99 1.52 -12.59
CA PHE A 796 48.01 0.98 -13.54
C PHE A 796 48.61 -0.26 -14.22
N PHE A 797 47.81 -1.06 -14.92
CA PHE A 797 48.29 -2.14 -15.77
C PHE A 797 48.15 -1.74 -17.24
N VAL A 798 49.15 -2.05 -18.05
CA VAL A 798 49.16 -1.81 -19.50
C VAL A 798 49.17 -3.15 -20.23
N PRO A 799 48.34 -3.36 -21.26
CA PRO A 799 48.38 -4.55 -22.10
C PRO A 799 49.80 -4.78 -22.63
N ARG A 800 50.23 -6.05 -22.66
CA ARG A 800 51.44 -6.40 -23.40
C ARG A 800 51.14 -6.28 -24.89
N PRO A 801 52.11 -5.84 -25.72
CA PRO A 801 52.03 -6.10 -27.15
C PRO A 801 51.81 -7.60 -27.36
N ALA A 802 50.89 -7.97 -28.26
CA ALA A 802 50.77 -9.37 -28.69
C ALA A 802 52.16 -9.83 -29.20
N PRO A 803 52.60 -11.06 -28.89
CA PRO A 803 53.86 -11.57 -29.43
C PRO A 803 53.75 -11.50 -30.95
N SER A 804 54.65 -10.74 -31.58
CA SER A 804 54.59 -10.51 -33.02
C SER A 804 54.64 -11.84 -33.73
N THR A 805 53.54 -12.22 -34.39
CA THR A 805 53.54 -13.34 -35.34
C THR A 805 54.71 -13.11 -36.28
N PRO A 806 55.71 -14.02 -36.34
CA PRO A 806 56.87 -13.79 -37.19
C PRO A 806 56.36 -13.55 -38.60
N ARG A 807 56.85 -12.48 -39.25
CA ARG A 807 56.47 -12.17 -40.64
C ARG A 807 56.59 -13.47 -41.44
N PRO A 808 55.57 -13.86 -42.22
CA PRO A 808 55.72 -15.01 -43.10
C PRO A 808 56.99 -14.76 -43.95
N PRO A 809 57.90 -15.75 -44.07
CA PRO A 809 59.15 -15.53 -44.76
C PRO A 809 58.85 -15.07 -46.20
N PRO A 810 59.59 -14.09 -46.74
CA PRO A 810 59.31 -13.52 -48.05
C PRO A 810 59.21 -14.64 -49.09
N GLN A 811 58.35 -14.49 -50.10
CA GLN A 811 58.04 -15.57 -51.05
C GLN A 811 59.30 -16.15 -51.71
N ASP A 812 60.34 -15.34 -51.91
CA ASP A 812 61.67 -15.77 -52.37
C ASP A 812 62.29 -16.89 -51.52
N TRP A 813 62.08 -16.89 -50.19
CA TRP A 813 62.59 -17.93 -49.31
C TRP A 813 61.83 -19.25 -49.50
N LEU A 814 60.50 -19.18 -49.65
CA LEU A 814 59.68 -20.36 -49.97
C LEU A 814 60.03 -20.89 -51.38
N HIS A 815 60.26 -20.00 -52.34
CA HIS A 815 60.59 -20.35 -53.72
C HIS A 815 62.00 -20.96 -53.82
N ARG A 816 63.00 -20.37 -53.17
CA ARG A 816 64.36 -20.93 -53.05
C ARG A 816 64.35 -22.25 -52.29
N ARG A 817 63.57 -22.39 -51.21
CA ARG A 817 63.41 -23.66 -50.47
C ARG A 817 62.80 -24.75 -51.36
N ALA A 818 61.80 -24.42 -52.18
CA ALA A 818 61.25 -25.35 -53.16
C ALA A 818 62.28 -25.77 -54.22
N GLN A 819 63.04 -24.83 -54.78
CA GLN A 819 64.13 -25.11 -55.73
C GLN A 819 65.22 -26.00 -55.11
N ILE A 820 65.64 -25.73 -53.88
CA ILE A 820 66.64 -26.53 -53.15
C ILE A 820 66.11 -27.96 -52.92
N LEU A 821 64.85 -28.12 -52.50
CA LEU A 821 64.24 -29.44 -52.29
C LEU A 821 64.09 -30.24 -53.61
N GLU A 822 63.81 -29.56 -54.72
CA GLU A 822 63.76 -30.17 -56.06
C GLU A 822 65.15 -30.62 -56.54
N ILE A 823 66.19 -29.80 -56.33
CA ILE A 823 67.59 -30.16 -56.62
C ILE A 823 68.04 -31.35 -55.76
N LEU A 824 67.67 -31.38 -54.48
CA LEU A 824 67.98 -32.50 -53.57
C LEU A 824 67.23 -33.78 -53.96
N ARG A 825 65.96 -33.69 -54.38
CA ARG A 825 65.24 -34.84 -54.97
C ARG A 825 65.96 -35.38 -56.20
N ARG A 826 66.32 -34.52 -57.16
CA ARG A 826 67.02 -34.94 -58.39
C ARG A 826 68.40 -35.56 -58.13
N ARG A 827 69.14 -35.08 -57.11
CA ARG A 827 70.42 -35.70 -56.70
C ARG A 827 70.30 -37.08 -56.06
N SER A 828 69.12 -37.46 -55.54
CA SER A 828 68.94 -38.77 -54.87
C SER A 828 68.95 -40.00 -55.80
N TRP A 829 68.92 -39.79 -57.13
CA TRP A 829 68.75 -40.84 -58.14
C TRP A 829 69.96 -41.07 -59.07
N ALA A 830 71.13 -40.51 -58.73
CA ALA A 830 72.38 -40.67 -59.49
C ALA A 830 73.45 -41.50 -58.77
N GLY A 831 73.07 -42.29 -57.76
CA GLY A 831 73.99 -42.82 -56.74
C GLY A 831 73.73 -44.24 -56.25
N ARG A 832 73.18 -45.13 -57.08
CA ARG A 832 73.22 -46.59 -56.89
C ARG A 832 73.47 -47.31 -58.21
N LYS A 833 74.67 -47.85 -58.36
CA LYS A 833 74.87 -49.16 -59.02
C LYS A 833 74.70 -50.24 -57.95
#